data_AF-A0A8C2AC28-F1
#
_entry.id   AF-A0A8C2AC28-F1
#
_cell.length_a   1.000
_cell.length_b   1.000
_cell.length_c   1.000
_cell.angle_alpha   90.00
_cell.angle_beta   90.00
_cell.angle_gamma   90.00
#
_symmetry.space_group_name_H-M   'P 1'
#
loop_
_entity.id
_entity.type
_entity.pdbx_description
1 polymer ?
#
loop_
_entity_poly.entity_id
_entity_poly.type
_entity_poly.pdbx_seq_one_letter_code
_entity_poly.pdbx_strand_id
1 'polypeptide(L)'
;MPTNDVNKHYFNVFTGDPRKFDPTFKGPIYNRGCTDILCCILFMLALLGYFAVGILAWSQGDPRKVIYPTDSKGQFCGQKPLLFYFNILKCASPLVLLELQCPTTQICVERCPDKFMTLVKALGNKDDREYYKQFCKEGVDMTKVTPEILKNGLCPSLLTPSKNFTRRCLPALESSKGVVTVGNKTTFTYDGGQTINATDLLEASKKSNVVVEARAVAMRIFEDYTQSWHWILLGLVIAMLVSLIFVLLLRFLAGVMVWVMILMVVLVIGYGIFHCYMQYASLKGIAGSDVTIRDLGLLTDFSVYLQIQQTWLAFMIILCIVEVVIILLLIFLRKRLRIAIALIKEASKAIGHVMSSLFYPLLTFALLSLVIAYWAITAVFLSTSNEPVYKVSNTTECMYSTNTCNPETFNSSNITTECPGAECLFAFYGGETLYHKYLILFQFYNLFLFFWCANFVTALGQVTLAGAFASYYWAFKKPDDIPAFPIFNSLGRALRYHTGSLAFGSLILAIVQIIRVILEYLDQKLKGAQNKCAKFLLSCLKCCFWCLEKFIKFLNRNAYIMVAIYGKNFCTSAKDAFFLLMRNIIRVAVLDKVTDFLLFLGKLLIVGIVGICSFFFFTGKIKMVEVAAPSLNYYWVPILTVVIGAYLIAHGFFSVYAMCVDTLFLCFCEDLERNDGSSDKPFFMSPELHQILSTEKSTEEMDHADVPEEKRKKVTPFCFGLL
;
A
#
# COMPACT_ATOMS: atom_id res chain seq x y z
N MET A 1 -48.80 -34.16 3.06
CA MET A 1 -48.72 -33.02 2.11
C MET A 1 -49.26 -31.77 2.81
N PRO A 2 -48.41 -31.01 3.51
CA PRO A 2 -48.23 -29.58 3.18
C PRO A 2 -46.79 -29.05 3.38
N THR A 3 -45.81 -29.92 3.65
CA THR A 3 -44.43 -29.52 3.99
C THR A 3 -43.63 -28.94 2.82
N ASN A 4 -43.97 -29.28 1.56
CA ASN A 4 -43.27 -28.76 0.39
C ASN A 4 -43.57 -27.29 0.10
N ASP A 5 -44.82 -26.83 0.26
CA ASP A 5 -45.16 -25.42 0.01
C ASP A 5 -44.61 -24.49 1.09
N VAL A 6 -44.61 -24.93 2.35
CA VAL A 6 -44.03 -24.15 3.46
C VAL A 6 -42.51 -24.01 3.28
N ASN A 7 -41.79 -25.10 2.97
CA ASN A 7 -40.35 -25.03 2.71
C ASN A 7 -40.00 -24.17 1.48
N LYS A 8 -40.82 -24.21 0.43
CA LYS A 8 -40.65 -23.36 -0.77
C LYS A 8 -40.91 -21.89 -0.45
N HIS A 9 -41.89 -21.60 0.41
CA HIS A 9 -42.20 -20.24 0.86
C HIS A 9 -41.09 -19.68 1.77
N TYR A 10 -40.53 -20.47 2.70
CA TYR A 10 -39.38 -20.05 3.50
C TYR A 10 -38.12 -19.87 2.63
N PHE A 11 -37.83 -20.77 1.71
CA PHE A 11 -36.70 -20.64 0.78
C PHE A 11 -36.82 -19.40 -0.12
N ASN A 12 -38.02 -19.09 -0.63
CA ASN A 12 -38.28 -17.89 -1.42
C ASN A 12 -38.20 -16.59 -0.60
N VAL A 13 -38.52 -16.60 0.70
CA VAL A 13 -38.33 -15.44 1.59
C VAL A 13 -36.84 -15.12 1.77
N PHE A 14 -35.97 -16.13 1.81
CA PHE A 14 -34.52 -15.95 1.93
C PHE A 14 -33.80 -15.66 0.59
N THR A 15 -34.43 -15.99 -0.55
CA THR A 15 -33.77 -15.94 -1.87
C THR A 15 -34.46 -15.08 -2.94
N GLY A 16 -35.63 -14.53 -2.65
CA GLY A 16 -36.43 -13.71 -3.58
C GLY A 16 -37.03 -14.50 -4.76
N ASP A 17 -38.07 -13.94 -5.38
CA ASP A 17 -38.75 -14.60 -6.51
C ASP A 17 -37.91 -14.58 -7.81
N PRO A 18 -37.91 -15.68 -8.60
CA PRO A 18 -37.20 -15.73 -9.88
C PRO A 18 -37.76 -14.72 -10.87
N ARG A 19 -36.89 -14.20 -11.75
CA ARG A 19 -37.31 -13.22 -12.77
C ARG A 19 -38.24 -13.87 -13.79
N LYS A 20 -39.38 -13.22 -14.04
CA LYS A 20 -40.32 -13.65 -15.08
C LYS A 20 -39.83 -13.23 -16.47
N PHE A 21 -40.23 -13.98 -17.49
CA PHE A 21 -40.01 -13.61 -18.88
C PHE A 21 -40.63 -12.24 -19.19
N ASP A 22 -39.87 -11.39 -19.90
CA ASP A 22 -40.30 -10.09 -20.37
C ASP A 22 -39.88 -9.93 -21.84
N PRO A 23 -40.84 -9.93 -22.79
CA PRO A 23 -40.54 -9.87 -24.22
C PRO A 23 -39.93 -8.52 -24.65
N THR A 24 -40.02 -7.48 -23.82
CA THR A 24 -39.47 -6.15 -24.11
C THR A 24 -38.03 -5.98 -23.63
N PHE A 25 -37.54 -6.91 -22.81
CA PHE A 25 -36.19 -6.84 -22.24
C PHE A 25 -35.14 -7.28 -23.25
N LYS A 26 -34.33 -6.32 -23.74
CA LYS A 26 -33.23 -6.55 -24.69
C LYS A 26 -31.87 -6.21 -24.07
N GLY A 27 -31.73 -6.45 -22.75
CA GLY A 27 -30.52 -6.14 -22.00
C GLY A 27 -30.54 -4.76 -21.35
N PRO A 28 -29.40 -4.02 -21.33
CA PRO A 28 -29.30 -2.79 -20.56
C PRO A 28 -30.35 -1.75 -20.93
N ILE A 29 -31.23 -1.42 -19.97
CA ILE A 29 -32.38 -0.53 -20.20
C ILE A 29 -31.90 0.86 -20.63
N TYR A 30 -32.43 1.43 -21.72
CA TYR A 30 -31.99 2.76 -22.20
C TYR A 30 -32.67 3.92 -21.46
N ASN A 31 -33.97 3.81 -21.16
CA ASN A 31 -34.70 4.85 -20.44
C ASN A 31 -34.40 4.78 -18.93
N ARG A 32 -33.69 5.76 -18.39
CA ARG A 32 -33.20 5.77 -17.00
C ARG A 32 -33.36 7.13 -16.34
N GLY A 33 -33.62 7.10 -15.04
CA GLY A 33 -33.52 8.26 -14.15
C GLY A 33 -32.18 8.30 -13.40
N CYS A 34 -31.84 9.47 -12.83
CA CYS A 34 -30.70 9.60 -11.94
C CYS A 34 -30.93 8.80 -10.65
N THR A 35 -29.92 8.05 -10.21
CA THR A 35 -30.01 7.20 -9.02
C THR A 35 -29.20 7.78 -7.85
N ASP A 36 -29.72 7.61 -6.63
CA ASP A 36 -29.07 8.01 -5.38
C ASP A 36 -28.57 9.47 -5.37
N ILE A 37 -29.44 10.40 -5.79
CA ILE A 37 -29.10 11.83 -6.01
C ILE A 37 -28.50 12.49 -4.76
N LEU A 38 -28.99 12.16 -3.56
CA LEU A 38 -28.45 12.70 -2.30
C LEU A 38 -26.97 12.35 -2.13
N CYS A 39 -26.58 11.11 -2.40
CA CYS A 39 -25.19 10.66 -2.32
C CYS A 39 -24.33 11.30 -3.40
N CYS A 40 -24.89 11.59 -4.58
CA CYS A 40 -24.21 12.36 -5.61
C CYS A 40 -23.88 13.78 -5.13
N ILE A 41 -24.86 14.50 -4.58
CA ILE A 41 -24.68 15.85 -4.04
C ILE A 41 -23.64 15.84 -2.92
N LEU A 42 -23.76 14.89 -1.98
CA LEU A 42 -22.85 14.79 -0.85
C LEU A 42 -21.41 14.50 -1.31
N PHE A 43 -21.22 13.64 -2.32
CA PHE A 43 -19.91 13.38 -2.90
C PHE A 43 -19.32 14.61 -3.59
N MET A 44 -20.12 15.35 -4.36
CA MET A 44 -19.66 16.60 -5.01
C MET A 44 -19.25 17.66 -3.98
N LEU A 45 -20.04 17.84 -2.91
CA LEU A 45 -19.69 18.74 -1.81
C LEU A 45 -18.40 18.29 -1.09
N ALA A 46 -18.24 16.99 -0.87
CA ALA A 46 -17.03 16.44 -0.27
C ALA A 46 -15.80 16.67 -1.16
N LEU A 47 -15.93 16.54 -2.48
CA LEU A 47 -14.85 16.86 -3.42
C LEU A 47 -14.48 18.36 -3.40
N LEU A 48 -15.47 19.25 -3.38
CA LEU A 48 -15.21 20.70 -3.28
C LEU A 48 -14.49 21.05 -1.96
N GLY A 49 -14.92 20.47 -0.84
CA GLY A 49 -14.21 20.60 0.43
C GLY A 49 -12.79 20.04 0.37
N TYR A 50 -12.59 18.93 -0.35
CA TYR A 50 -11.27 18.33 -0.52
C TYR A 50 -10.30 19.21 -1.33
N PHE A 51 -10.81 19.88 -2.37
CA PHE A 51 -10.05 20.90 -3.11
C PHE A 51 -9.71 22.11 -2.23
N ALA A 52 -10.66 22.59 -1.43
CA ALA A 52 -10.40 23.70 -0.50
C ALA A 52 -9.32 23.36 0.53
N VAL A 53 -9.36 22.17 1.13
CA VAL A 53 -8.32 21.70 2.07
C VAL A 53 -6.96 21.58 1.38
N GLY A 54 -6.92 21.11 0.13
CA GLY A 54 -5.68 21.07 -0.66
C GLY A 54 -5.08 22.45 -0.87
N ILE A 55 -5.88 23.42 -1.30
CA ILE A 55 -5.44 24.82 -1.49
C ILE A 55 -4.90 25.41 -0.18
N LEU A 56 -5.61 25.22 0.93
CA LEU A 56 -5.17 25.68 2.25
C LEU A 56 -3.84 25.03 2.65
N ALA A 57 -3.73 23.70 2.53
CA ALA A 57 -2.51 22.97 2.84
C ALA A 57 -1.33 23.43 1.98
N TRP A 58 -1.53 23.67 0.68
CA TRP A 58 -0.46 24.12 -0.22
C TRP A 58 -0.05 25.57 0.02
N SER A 59 -0.97 26.41 0.49
CA SER A 59 -0.66 27.81 0.82
C SER A 59 0.16 27.96 2.11
N GLN A 60 -0.05 27.06 3.09
CA GLN A 60 0.59 27.16 4.42
C GLN A 60 1.71 26.14 4.65
N GLY A 61 1.69 25.03 3.93
CA GLY A 61 2.70 23.98 4.04
C GLY A 61 4.02 24.37 3.37
N ASP A 62 5.12 24.04 4.02
CA ASP A 62 6.46 24.17 3.43
C ASP A 62 7.14 22.79 3.34
N PRO A 63 7.21 22.17 2.15
CA PRO A 63 7.78 20.85 1.98
C PRO A 63 9.28 20.79 2.35
N ARG A 64 9.97 21.94 2.41
CA ARG A 64 11.39 22.00 2.82
C ARG A 64 11.60 21.52 4.26
N LYS A 65 10.58 21.65 5.13
CA LYS A 65 10.63 21.17 6.53
C LYS A 65 10.83 19.65 6.65
N VAL A 66 10.48 18.87 5.63
CA VAL A 66 10.72 17.41 5.60
C VAL A 66 12.14 17.10 5.13
N ILE A 67 12.69 17.90 4.22
CA ILE A 67 13.94 17.63 3.51
C ILE A 67 15.15 18.19 4.27
N TYR A 68 15.03 19.39 4.82
CA TYR A 68 16.13 20.13 5.43
C TYR A 68 16.02 20.13 6.96
N PRO A 69 17.11 19.80 7.68
CA PRO A 69 17.16 20.03 9.11
C PRO A 69 17.20 21.53 9.42
N THR A 70 16.69 21.88 10.60
CA THR A 70 16.63 23.24 11.12
C THR A 70 17.58 23.37 12.32
N ASP A 71 18.33 24.47 12.39
CA ASP A 71 19.21 24.78 13.52
C ASP A 71 18.43 25.31 14.75
N SER A 72 19.13 25.56 15.87
CA SER A 72 18.50 26.12 17.08
C SER A 72 17.96 27.55 16.90
N LYS A 73 18.30 28.24 15.81
CA LYS A 73 17.76 29.57 15.46
C LYS A 73 16.54 29.48 14.52
N GLY A 74 16.12 28.29 14.11
CA GLY A 74 15.01 28.11 13.19
C GLY A 74 15.39 28.24 11.71
N GLN A 75 16.68 28.26 11.38
CA GLN A 75 17.17 28.40 9.99
C GLN A 75 17.41 27.03 9.36
N PHE A 76 17.06 26.88 8.08
CA PHE A 76 17.35 25.67 7.32
C PHE A 76 18.84 25.58 6.98
N CYS A 77 19.45 24.41 7.20
CA CYS A 77 20.82 24.14 6.80
C CYS A 77 20.94 24.05 5.26
N GLY A 78 21.33 25.16 4.62
CA GLY A 78 21.50 25.32 3.17
C GLY A 78 22.96 25.21 2.72
N GLN A 79 23.71 26.32 2.78
CA GLN A 79 25.13 26.38 2.39
C GLN A 79 26.01 25.43 3.21
N LYS A 80 25.74 25.35 4.52
CA LYS A 80 26.29 24.36 5.44
C LYS A 80 25.24 23.26 5.59
N PRO A 81 25.33 22.12 4.86
CA PRO A 81 24.18 21.23 4.71
C PRO A 81 23.98 20.28 5.88
N LEU A 82 24.89 20.20 6.87
CA LEU A 82 24.85 19.21 7.95
C LEU A 82 24.46 19.87 9.28
N LEU A 83 23.61 19.23 10.08
CA LEU A 83 23.25 19.67 11.43
C LEU A 83 24.12 18.97 12.48
N PHE A 84 24.81 19.75 13.32
CA PHE A 84 25.64 19.26 14.42
C PHE A 84 25.00 19.57 15.78
N TYR A 85 25.08 18.61 16.71
CA TYR A 85 24.56 18.71 18.08
C TYR A 85 25.70 18.95 19.06
N PHE A 86 25.56 19.95 19.94
CA PHE A 86 26.58 20.22 20.96
C PHE A 86 26.71 19.10 21.99
N ASN A 87 25.59 18.47 22.36
CA ASN A 87 25.59 17.31 23.24
C ASN A 87 24.44 16.35 22.88
N ILE A 88 24.78 15.29 22.14
CA ILE A 88 23.82 14.27 21.70
C ILE A 88 23.29 13.41 22.86
N LEU A 89 23.98 13.31 23.98
CA LEU A 89 23.53 12.50 25.13
C LEU A 89 22.27 13.09 25.78
N LYS A 90 22.09 14.41 25.71
CA LYS A 90 20.85 15.07 26.16
C LYS A 90 19.63 14.69 25.31
N CYS A 91 19.83 14.08 24.14
CA CYS A 91 18.77 13.58 23.27
C CYS A 91 18.23 12.18 23.66
N ALA A 92 18.85 11.49 24.61
CA ALA A 92 18.61 10.06 24.85
C ALA A 92 17.31 9.72 25.61
N SER A 93 16.55 10.73 26.07
CA SER A 93 15.35 10.50 26.88
C SER A 93 14.13 10.13 26.01
N PRO A 94 13.26 9.20 26.45
CA PRO A 94 12.07 8.79 25.69
C PRO A 94 11.08 9.93 25.39
N LEU A 95 11.12 11.03 26.17
CA LEU A 95 10.29 12.23 25.94
C LEU A 95 10.70 13.00 24.67
N VAL A 96 12.01 12.99 24.33
CA VAL A 96 12.57 13.70 23.16
C VAL A 96 12.09 13.11 21.82
N LEU A 97 11.71 11.82 21.81
CA LEU A 97 11.11 11.14 20.64
C LEU A 97 9.69 11.61 20.32
N LEU A 98 8.96 12.15 21.31
CA LEU A 98 7.60 12.69 21.14
C LEU A 98 7.59 14.15 20.72
N GLU A 99 8.60 14.93 21.11
CA GLU A 99 8.68 16.37 20.83
C GLU A 99 9.60 16.72 19.64
N LEU A 100 10.31 15.74 19.05
CA LEU A 100 11.26 15.92 17.94
C LEU A 100 12.43 16.88 18.24
N GLN A 101 12.63 17.28 19.50
CA GLN A 101 13.59 18.31 19.90
C GLN A 101 14.53 17.81 20.99
N CYS A 102 15.84 17.84 20.72
CA CYS A 102 16.84 17.65 21.75
C CYS A 102 17.04 18.94 22.55
N PRO A 103 17.15 18.90 23.89
CA PRO A 103 17.52 20.05 24.72
C PRO A 103 19.03 20.34 24.62
N THR A 104 19.52 20.57 23.41
CA THR A 104 20.91 20.94 23.10
C THR A 104 20.96 21.90 21.92
N THR A 105 21.98 22.77 21.91
CA THR A 105 22.25 23.67 20.79
C THR A 105 22.61 22.89 19.54
N GLN A 106 22.00 23.28 18.43
CA GLN A 106 22.15 22.68 17.10
C GLN A 106 22.61 23.77 16.13
N ILE A 107 23.64 23.49 15.34
CA ILE A 107 24.20 24.42 14.35
C ILE A 107 24.39 23.74 13.01
N CYS A 108 24.38 24.51 11.92
CA CYS A 108 24.72 24.01 10.59
C CYS A 108 26.24 24.04 10.35
N VAL A 109 26.81 22.94 9.89
CA VAL A 109 28.24 22.75 9.59
C VAL A 109 28.44 22.18 8.18
N GLU A 110 29.63 22.39 7.61
CA GLU A 110 29.97 21.86 6.27
C GLU A 110 30.36 20.38 6.31
N ARG A 111 31.11 19.98 7.35
CA ARG A 111 31.59 18.62 7.55
C ARG A 111 31.38 18.21 9.00
N CYS A 112 31.12 16.91 9.21
CA CYS A 112 31.06 16.36 10.56
C CYS A 112 32.47 16.26 11.15
N PRO A 113 32.61 16.38 12.48
CA PRO A 113 33.91 16.27 13.13
C PRO A 113 34.51 14.88 12.90
N ASP A 114 35.76 14.81 12.46
CA ASP A 114 36.47 13.56 12.14
C ASP A 114 37.35 13.07 13.31
N LYS A 115 37.72 13.99 14.21
CA LYS A 115 38.63 13.74 15.34
C LYS A 115 37.98 14.02 16.69
N PHE A 116 38.44 13.31 17.71
CA PHE A 116 38.08 13.54 19.10
C PHE A 116 38.88 14.71 19.68
N MET A 117 38.21 15.73 20.22
CA MET A 117 38.88 16.94 20.72
C MET A 117 38.10 17.59 21.86
N THR A 118 38.76 17.92 22.97
CA THR A 118 38.17 18.72 24.07
C THR A 118 38.45 20.21 23.86
N LEU A 119 37.58 21.08 24.36
CA LEU A 119 37.77 22.53 24.27
C LEU A 119 39.11 22.99 24.86
N VAL A 120 39.51 22.41 26.00
CA VAL A 120 40.79 22.70 26.67
C VAL A 120 41.99 22.38 25.77
N LYS A 121 41.95 21.25 25.05
CA LYS A 121 43.03 20.85 24.14
C LYS A 121 43.07 21.74 22.89
N ALA A 122 41.91 22.12 22.36
CA ALA A 122 41.80 22.98 21.19
C ALA A 122 42.35 24.41 21.44
N LEU A 123 42.28 24.91 22.67
CA LEU A 123 42.84 26.22 23.02
C LEU A 123 44.38 26.24 23.02
N GLY A 124 45.03 25.08 23.13
CA GLY A 124 46.49 24.94 23.23
C GLY A 124 47.25 25.12 21.92
N ASN A 125 46.59 24.98 20.76
CA ASN A 125 47.23 25.09 19.43
C ASN A 125 46.37 25.93 18.48
N LYS A 126 47.01 26.68 17.57
CA LYS A 126 46.33 27.58 16.63
C LYS A 126 45.50 26.80 15.59
N ASP A 127 46.05 25.72 15.04
CA ASP A 127 45.37 24.90 14.03
C ASP A 127 44.16 24.15 14.62
N ASP A 128 44.30 23.60 15.82
CA ASP A 128 43.21 22.92 16.54
C ASP A 128 42.11 23.92 16.94
N ARG A 129 42.47 25.17 17.26
CA ARG A 129 41.51 26.25 17.55
C ARG A 129 40.70 26.62 16.32
N GLU A 130 41.34 26.72 15.15
CA GLU A 130 40.67 27.04 13.90
C GLU A 130 39.73 25.92 13.44
N TYR A 131 40.14 24.66 13.60
CA TYR A 131 39.28 23.50 13.39
C TYR A 131 38.08 23.48 14.37
N TYR A 132 38.30 23.69 15.67
CA TYR A 132 37.24 23.65 16.68
C TYR A 132 36.21 24.78 16.49
N LYS A 133 36.68 25.96 16.04
CA LYS A 133 35.81 27.13 15.77
C LYS A 133 34.72 26.85 14.73
N GLN A 134 34.93 25.90 13.81
CA GLN A 134 33.92 25.49 12.83
C GLN A 134 32.67 24.86 13.46
N PHE A 135 32.78 24.37 14.70
CA PHE A 135 31.69 23.72 15.44
C PHE A 135 31.10 24.60 16.55
N CYS A 136 31.44 25.88 16.58
CA CYS A 136 30.91 26.86 17.53
C CYS A 136 29.88 27.80 16.88
N LYS A 137 29.16 28.56 17.72
CA LYS A 137 28.29 29.65 17.24
C LYS A 137 29.11 30.68 16.45
N GLU A 138 28.48 31.35 15.49
CA GLU A 138 29.14 32.38 14.68
C GLU A 138 29.53 33.60 15.54
N GLY A 139 30.70 34.19 15.28
CA GLY A 139 31.20 35.37 16.01
C GLY A 139 31.91 35.09 17.34
N VAL A 140 32.19 33.82 17.68
CA VAL A 140 32.88 33.47 18.94
C VAL A 140 34.36 33.85 18.87
N ASP A 141 34.81 34.60 19.87
CA ASP A 141 36.23 34.88 20.12
C ASP A 141 36.83 33.80 21.03
N MET A 142 37.64 32.93 20.42
CA MET A 142 38.30 31.80 21.07
C MET A 142 39.53 32.21 21.90
N THR A 143 39.75 33.51 22.11
CA THR A 143 40.82 34.04 22.98
C THR A 143 40.37 34.26 24.42
N LYS A 144 39.06 34.22 24.72
CA LYS A 144 38.48 34.35 26.06
C LYS A 144 38.67 33.10 26.93
N VAL A 145 38.58 33.27 28.25
CA VAL A 145 38.82 32.20 29.23
C VAL A 145 37.78 31.07 29.07
N THR A 146 38.24 29.82 29.04
CA THR A 146 37.45 28.59 28.87
C THR A 146 36.11 28.53 29.64
N PRO A 147 36.01 29.00 30.91
CA PRO A 147 34.77 28.97 31.67
C PRO A 147 33.66 29.87 31.10
N GLU A 148 33.99 31.01 30.49
CA GLU A 148 32.99 31.92 29.91
C GLU A 148 32.38 31.33 28.62
N ILE A 149 33.19 30.67 27.81
CA ILE A 149 32.76 30.03 26.55
C ILE A 149 31.81 28.85 26.85
N LEU A 150 32.11 28.07 27.89
CA LEU A 150 31.28 26.95 28.36
C LEU A 150 30.01 27.44 29.07
N LYS A 151 30.12 28.44 29.95
CA LYS A 151 28.97 29.01 30.69
C LYS A 151 27.93 29.64 29.77
N ASN A 152 28.37 30.25 28.67
CA ASN A 152 27.50 30.88 27.68
C ASN A 152 27.07 29.93 26.54
N GLY A 153 27.44 28.64 26.58
CA GLY A 153 27.05 27.66 25.58
C GLY A 153 27.44 28.05 24.15
N LEU A 154 28.59 28.71 23.97
CA LEU A 154 29.05 29.23 22.68
C LEU A 154 29.70 28.15 21.80
N CYS A 155 30.28 27.14 22.45
CA CYS A 155 30.94 26.01 21.84
C CYS A 155 30.54 24.71 22.56
N PRO A 156 30.62 23.55 21.88
CA PRO A 156 30.54 22.26 22.56
C PRO A 156 31.68 22.11 23.56
N SER A 157 31.52 21.27 24.58
CA SER A 157 32.59 20.93 25.53
C SER A 157 33.57 19.91 24.94
N LEU A 158 33.07 19.05 24.07
CA LEU A 158 33.79 17.95 23.44
C LEU A 158 33.28 17.73 22.01
N LEU A 159 34.20 17.47 21.09
CA LEU A 159 33.91 16.95 19.75
C LEU A 159 34.13 15.44 19.73
N THR A 160 33.13 14.70 19.29
CA THR A 160 33.21 13.25 19.05
C THR A 160 33.28 12.98 17.54
N PRO A 161 34.18 12.10 17.06
CA PRO A 161 34.20 11.66 15.68
C PRO A 161 32.81 11.22 15.24
N SER A 162 32.34 11.78 14.13
CA SER A 162 30.96 11.66 13.67
C SER A 162 30.90 11.47 12.16
N LYS A 163 29.92 10.69 11.70
CA LYS A 163 29.62 10.53 10.27
C LYS A 163 28.40 11.35 9.88
N ASN A 164 28.36 11.77 8.63
CA ASN A 164 27.20 12.42 8.07
C ASN A 164 26.06 11.41 7.92
N PHE A 165 24.88 11.78 8.39
CA PHE A 165 23.73 10.89 8.42
C PHE A 165 22.44 11.70 8.27
N THR A 166 21.72 11.56 7.15
CA THR A 166 20.50 12.35 6.84
C THR A 166 20.68 13.86 7.04
N ARG A 167 21.83 14.39 6.58
CA ARG A 167 22.21 15.80 6.82
C ARG A 167 22.35 16.17 8.30
N ARG A 168 22.67 15.21 9.17
CA ARG A 168 22.99 15.41 10.60
C ARG A 168 24.31 14.73 10.94
N CYS A 169 25.01 15.19 11.96
CA CYS A 169 26.25 14.58 12.43
C CYS A 169 25.97 13.69 13.63
N LEU A 170 26.23 12.38 13.47
CA LEU A 170 26.04 11.38 14.51
C LEU A 170 27.37 10.68 14.83
N PRO A 171 27.64 10.33 16.10
CA PRO A 171 28.88 9.69 16.51
C PRO A 171 29.19 8.43 15.68
N ALA A 172 30.44 8.34 15.20
CA ALA A 172 30.95 7.19 14.48
C ALA A 172 31.28 6.07 15.50
N LEU A 173 30.36 5.12 15.64
CA LEU A 173 30.51 3.97 16.54
C LEU A 173 31.16 2.80 15.79
N GLU A 174 32.27 2.29 16.33
CA GLU A 174 32.95 1.10 15.81
C GLU A 174 32.91 -0.02 16.86
N SER A 175 32.51 -1.21 16.44
CA SER A 175 32.45 -2.40 17.29
C SER A 175 33.54 -3.38 16.86
N SER A 176 34.55 -3.57 17.71
CA SER A 176 35.60 -4.57 17.52
C SER A 176 35.53 -5.59 18.66
N LYS A 177 35.34 -6.88 18.33
CA LYS A 177 35.25 -7.99 19.30
C LYS A 177 34.23 -7.79 20.44
N GLY A 178 33.06 -7.22 20.14
CA GLY A 178 31.98 -7.04 21.13
C GLY A 178 32.12 -5.84 22.06
N VAL A 179 33.17 -5.03 21.90
CA VAL A 179 33.38 -3.77 22.64
C VAL A 179 33.10 -2.58 21.71
N VAL A 180 32.21 -1.68 22.13
CA VAL A 180 31.89 -0.47 21.38
C VAL A 180 32.88 0.64 21.72
N THR A 181 33.41 1.29 20.68
CA THR A 181 34.37 2.38 20.79
C THR A 181 33.92 3.60 19.98
N VAL A 182 34.31 4.79 20.41
CA VAL A 182 34.18 6.04 19.63
C VAL A 182 35.58 6.65 19.54
N GLY A 183 36.16 6.66 18.34
CA GLY A 183 37.53 7.15 18.13
C GLY A 183 38.59 6.42 18.97
N ASN A 184 38.56 5.09 18.98
CA ASN A 184 39.49 4.20 19.73
C ASN A 184 39.45 4.31 21.27
N LYS A 185 38.43 4.96 21.86
CA LYS A 185 38.25 5.06 23.32
C LYS A 185 36.92 4.45 23.78
N THR A 186 36.94 3.87 24.97
CA THR A 186 35.78 3.24 25.63
C THR A 186 35.16 4.09 26.74
N THR A 187 35.91 5.05 27.29
CA THR A 187 35.47 5.96 28.37
C THR A 187 35.83 7.40 28.05
N PHE A 188 34.95 8.33 28.44
CA PHE A 188 35.07 9.77 28.20
C PHE A 188 34.84 10.52 29.50
N THR A 189 35.70 11.47 29.85
CA THR A 189 35.50 12.34 31.00
C THR A 189 34.71 13.59 30.59
N TYR A 190 33.55 13.79 31.23
CA TYR A 190 32.70 14.97 31.10
C TYR A 190 33.03 15.99 32.19
N ASP A 191 32.64 17.26 31.97
CA ASP A 191 32.86 18.33 32.94
C ASP A 191 32.06 18.10 34.23
N GLY A 192 32.70 18.26 35.39
CA GLY A 192 32.19 17.83 36.70
C GLY A 192 32.74 16.48 37.21
N GLY A 193 33.67 15.84 36.49
CA GLY A 193 34.38 14.64 36.94
C GLY A 193 33.67 13.30 36.67
N GLN A 194 32.56 13.30 35.94
CA GLN A 194 31.84 12.08 35.58
C GLN A 194 32.43 11.41 34.34
N THR A 195 32.71 10.11 34.43
CA THR A 195 33.12 9.27 33.30
C THR A 195 31.91 8.62 32.63
N ILE A 196 31.76 8.83 31.32
CA ILE A 196 30.69 8.28 30.49
C ILE A 196 31.26 7.15 29.63
N ASN A 197 30.57 6.02 29.54
CA ASN A 197 31.01 4.88 28.74
C ASN A 197 30.52 5.00 27.28
N ALA A 198 31.28 4.44 26.36
CA ALA A 198 30.88 4.31 24.95
C ALA A 198 29.58 3.49 24.77
N THR A 199 29.23 2.64 25.75
CA THR A 199 27.96 1.92 25.81
C THR A 199 26.76 2.81 26.08
N ASP A 200 26.93 3.91 26.82
CA ASP A 200 25.85 4.86 27.13
C ASP A 200 25.57 5.74 25.91
N LEU A 201 26.65 6.11 25.20
CA LEU A 201 26.60 6.71 23.86
C LEU A 201 25.91 5.76 22.86
N LEU A 202 26.18 4.46 22.94
CA LEU A 202 25.51 3.45 22.12
C LEU A 202 24.02 3.35 22.45
N GLU A 203 23.60 3.41 23.72
CA GLU A 203 22.18 3.34 24.07
C GLU A 203 21.42 4.61 23.64
N ALA A 204 22.04 5.78 23.84
CA ALA A 204 21.54 7.07 23.34
C ALA A 204 21.44 7.11 21.81
N SER A 205 22.46 6.58 21.13
CA SER A 205 22.47 6.42 19.68
C SER A 205 21.47 5.37 19.25
N LYS A 206 21.33 4.21 19.90
CA LYS A 206 20.39 3.12 19.53
C LYS A 206 18.94 3.54 19.60
N LYS A 207 18.53 4.23 20.67
CA LYS A 207 17.15 4.76 20.81
C LYS A 207 16.84 5.82 19.74
N SER A 208 17.85 6.56 19.29
CA SER A 208 17.75 7.51 18.18
C SER A 208 17.97 6.87 16.79
N ASN A 209 18.69 5.73 16.73
CA ASN A 209 19.20 5.10 15.51
C ASN A 209 18.13 4.37 14.73
N VAL A 210 17.09 3.81 15.36
CA VAL A 210 16.10 3.01 14.60
C VAL A 210 15.40 3.87 13.53
N VAL A 211 15.04 5.11 13.87
CA VAL A 211 14.44 6.08 12.93
C VAL A 211 15.47 6.62 11.95
N VAL A 212 16.70 6.77 12.43
CA VAL A 212 17.84 7.31 11.70
C VAL A 212 18.30 6.28 10.65
N GLU A 213 18.74 5.07 11.00
CA GLU A 213 19.12 3.96 10.10
C GLU A 213 18.07 3.68 9.01
N ALA A 214 16.77 3.68 9.36
CA ALA A 214 15.68 3.54 8.39
C ALA A 214 15.67 4.67 7.33
N ARG A 215 16.00 5.91 7.72
CA ARG A 215 16.14 7.04 6.79
C ARG A 215 17.41 6.94 5.92
N ALA A 216 18.51 6.33 6.37
CA ALA A 216 19.68 6.10 5.49
C ALA A 216 19.39 5.08 4.39
N VAL A 217 18.72 3.98 4.75
CA VAL A 217 18.26 3.01 3.77
C VAL A 217 17.34 3.69 2.75
N ALA A 218 16.40 4.54 3.22
CA ALA A 218 15.51 5.30 2.34
C ALA A 218 16.25 6.28 1.41
N MET A 219 17.31 6.96 1.87
CA MET A 219 18.10 7.86 1.03
C MET A 219 18.93 7.12 -0.03
N ARG A 220 19.54 5.98 0.32
CA ARG A 220 20.24 5.12 -0.66
C ARG A 220 19.26 4.57 -1.70
N ILE A 221 18.08 4.15 -1.26
CA ILE A 221 16.97 3.76 -2.14
C ILE A 221 16.58 4.92 -3.07
N PHE A 222 16.52 6.15 -2.56
CA PHE A 222 16.20 7.33 -3.37
C PHE A 222 17.27 7.60 -4.43
N GLU A 223 18.55 7.50 -4.07
CA GLU A 223 19.66 7.63 -5.02
C GLU A 223 19.63 6.52 -6.09
N ASP A 224 19.37 5.28 -5.67
CA ASP A 224 19.18 4.15 -6.60
C ASP A 224 18.00 4.42 -7.55
N TYR A 225 16.90 5.03 -7.07
CA TYR A 225 15.77 5.43 -7.91
C TYR A 225 16.12 6.56 -8.88
N THR A 226 16.79 7.62 -8.44
CA THR A 226 17.15 8.75 -9.31
C THR A 226 18.09 8.32 -10.43
N GLN A 227 18.91 7.29 -10.20
CA GLN A 227 19.77 6.72 -11.24
C GLN A 227 19.04 5.73 -12.15
N SER A 228 18.07 4.96 -11.65
CA SER A 228 17.45 3.84 -12.40
C SER A 228 16.03 4.09 -12.92
N TRP A 229 15.41 5.24 -12.64
CA TRP A 229 13.98 5.48 -12.93
C TRP A 229 13.58 5.26 -14.40
N HIS A 230 14.44 5.64 -15.36
CA HIS A 230 14.17 5.44 -16.79
C HIS A 230 14.09 3.95 -17.15
N TRP A 231 14.95 3.12 -16.56
CA TRP A 231 14.97 1.67 -16.76
C TRP A 231 13.79 1.00 -16.08
N ILE A 232 13.41 1.48 -14.90
CA ILE A 232 12.17 1.04 -14.22
C ILE A 232 10.97 1.34 -15.11
N LEU A 233 10.86 2.56 -15.64
CA LEU A 233 9.78 2.96 -16.53
C LEU A 233 9.73 2.07 -17.79
N LEU A 234 10.88 1.80 -18.41
CA LEU A 234 10.96 0.89 -19.55
C LEU A 234 10.48 -0.52 -19.19
N GLY A 235 10.89 -1.05 -18.04
CA GLY A 235 10.42 -2.34 -17.51
C GLY A 235 8.90 -2.39 -17.32
N LEU A 236 8.31 -1.31 -16.82
CA LEU A 236 6.85 -1.20 -16.67
C LEU A 236 6.12 -1.13 -18.02
N VAL A 237 6.68 -0.43 -19.01
CA VAL A 237 6.13 -0.42 -20.38
C VAL A 237 6.20 -1.82 -21.01
N ILE A 238 7.31 -2.54 -20.84
CA ILE A 238 7.43 -3.93 -21.29
C ILE A 238 6.39 -4.80 -20.59
N ALA A 239 6.20 -4.66 -19.27
CA ALA A 239 5.17 -5.39 -18.53
C ALA A 239 3.76 -5.11 -19.05
N MET A 240 3.47 -3.86 -19.42
CA MET A 240 2.21 -3.47 -20.05
C MET A 240 2.01 -4.14 -21.41
N LEU A 241 3.04 -4.12 -22.28
CA LEU A 241 2.98 -4.79 -23.59
C LEU A 241 2.82 -6.31 -23.45
N VAL A 242 3.57 -6.95 -22.56
CA VAL A 242 3.44 -8.39 -22.28
C VAL A 242 2.06 -8.71 -21.75
N SER A 243 1.51 -7.89 -20.84
CA SER A 243 0.15 -8.07 -20.32
C SER A 243 -0.91 -7.94 -21.43
N LEU A 244 -0.76 -6.96 -22.31
CA LEU A 244 -1.66 -6.75 -23.45
C LEU A 244 -1.57 -7.93 -24.44
N ILE A 245 -0.36 -8.36 -24.79
CA ILE A 245 -0.13 -9.52 -25.68
C ILE A 245 -0.74 -10.77 -25.06
N PHE A 246 -0.51 -11.02 -23.77
CA PHE A 246 -1.08 -12.17 -23.07
C PHE A 246 -2.62 -12.17 -23.14
N VAL A 247 -3.23 -11.02 -22.87
CA VAL A 247 -4.68 -10.84 -22.98
C VAL A 247 -5.16 -11.03 -24.43
N LEU A 248 -4.44 -10.52 -25.42
CA LEU A 248 -4.78 -10.75 -26.84
C LEU A 248 -4.62 -12.22 -27.23
N LEU A 249 -3.65 -12.94 -26.69
CA LEU A 249 -3.49 -14.37 -26.92
C LEU A 249 -4.62 -15.19 -26.28
N LEU A 250 -5.16 -14.77 -25.13
CA LEU A 250 -6.33 -15.40 -24.50
C LEU A 250 -7.53 -15.40 -25.46
N ARG A 251 -7.61 -14.39 -26.34
CA ARG A 251 -8.65 -14.27 -27.35
C ARG A 251 -8.68 -15.45 -28.33
N PHE A 252 -7.52 -15.81 -28.88
CA PHE A 252 -7.43 -16.75 -30.01
C PHE A 252 -7.41 -18.21 -29.55
N LEU A 253 -6.82 -18.47 -28.38
CA LEU A 253 -6.50 -19.81 -27.93
C LEU A 253 -6.85 -20.04 -26.44
N ALA A 254 -7.93 -19.43 -25.93
CA ALA A 254 -8.34 -19.50 -24.52
C ALA A 254 -8.16 -20.88 -23.87
N GLY A 255 -8.67 -21.94 -24.52
CA GLY A 255 -8.58 -23.30 -24.00
C GLY A 255 -7.14 -23.84 -23.95
N VAL A 256 -6.39 -23.71 -25.05
CA VAL A 256 -4.99 -24.17 -25.13
C VAL A 256 -4.12 -23.38 -24.17
N MET A 257 -4.34 -22.07 -24.07
CA MET A 257 -3.56 -21.20 -23.20
C MET A 257 -3.72 -21.60 -21.73
N VAL A 258 -4.93 -21.90 -21.25
CA VAL A 258 -5.11 -22.30 -19.84
C VAL A 258 -4.26 -23.54 -19.52
N TRP A 259 -4.20 -24.53 -20.40
CA TRP A 259 -3.34 -25.71 -20.22
C TRP A 259 -1.85 -25.37 -20.28
N VAL A 260 -1.44 -24.53 -21.24
CA VAL A 260 -0.05 -24.06 -21.35
C VAL A 260 0.36 -23.27 -20.09
N MET A 261 -0.52 -22.44 -19.54
CA MET A 261 -0.27 -21.70 -18.30
C MET A 261 -0.09 -22.64 -17.12
N ILE A 262 -0.99 -23.61 -16.96
CA ILE A 262 -0.91 -24.62 -15.90
C ILE A 262 0.43 -25.37 -15.99
N LEU A 263 0.79 -25.83 -17.19
CA LEU A 263 2.05 -26.51 -17.45
C LEU A 263 3.26 -25.61 -17.14
N MET A 264 3.24 -24.37 -17.62
CA MET A 264 4.35 -23.42 -17.41
C MET A 264 4.55 -23.09 -15.93
N VAL A 265 3.49 -22.95 -15.13
CA VAL A 265 3.66 -22.69 -13.70
C VAL A 265 4.28 -23.88 -12.96
N VAL A 266 3.79 -25.10 -13.24
CA VAL A 266 4.38 -26.34 -12.71
C VAL A 266 5.87 -26.43 -13.07
N LEU A 267 6.22 -26.12 -14.32
CA LEU A 267 7.62 -26.13 -14.78
C LEU A 267 8.47 -25.05 -14.11
N VAL A 268 7.96 -23.82 -13.95
CA VAL A 268 8.71 -22.72 -13.30
C VAL A 268 8.93 -22.99 -11.82
N ILE A 269 7.92 -23.50 -11.10
CA ILE A 269 8.07 -23.88 -9.69
C ILE A 269 9.01 -25.07 -9.57
N GLY A 270 8.88 -26.09 -10.43
CA GLY A 270 9.81 -27.22 -10.50
C GLY A 270 11.26 -26.80 -10.74
N TYR A 271 11.50 -25.87 -11.68
CA TYR A 271 12.82 -25.27 -11.89
C TYR A 271 13.31 -24.50 -10.67
N GLY A 272 12.43 -23.75 -9.99
CA GLY A 272 12.73 -23.05 -8.74
C GLY A 272 13.19 -24.01 -7.63
N ILE A 273 12.51 -25.15 -7.47
CA ILE A 273 12.90 -26.21 -6.52
C ILE A 273 14.28 -26.76 -6.88
N PHE A 274 14.52 -27.07 -8.16
CA PHE A 274 15.81 -27.54 -8.65
C PHE A 274 16.94 -26.52 -8.41
N HIS A 275 16.71 -25.24 -8.70
CA HIS A 275 17.68 -24.18 -8.47
C HIS A 275 17.99 -24.01 -6.98
N CYS A 276 16.96 -24.03 -6.12
CA CYS A 276 17.15 -23.96 -4.67
C CYS A 276 17.96 -25.16 -4.15
N TYR A 277 17.70 -26.36 -4.67
CA TYR A 277 18.47 -27.55 -4.36
C TYR A 277 19.94 -27.42 -4.78
N MET A 278 20.21 -26.95 -6.00
CA MET A 278 21.58 -26.73 -6.50
C MET A 278 22.33 -25.72 -5.64
N GLN A 279 21.71 -24.60 -5.28
CA GLN A 279 22.33 -23.57 -4.44
C GLN A 279 22.55 -24.08 -3.01
N TYR A 280 21.60 -24.83 -2.45
CA TYR A 280 21.75 -25.50 -1.16
C TYR A 280 22.92 -26.50 -1.18
N ALA A 281 23.02 -27.32 -2.23
CA ALA A 281 24.10 -28.29 -2.39
C ALA A 281 25.47 -27.61 -2.55
N SER A 282 25.53 -26.47 -3.25
CA SER A 282 26.76 -25.68 -3.39
C SER A 282 27.21 -25.01 -2.09
N LEU A 283 26.28 -24.62 -1.21
CA LEU A 283 26.58 -23.97 0.08
C LEU A 283 26.85 -24.98 1.21
N LYS A 284 26.48 -26.25 0.99
CA LYS A 284 26.67 -27.35 1.94
C LYS A 284 28.16 -27.68 2.09
N GLY A 285 28.74 -27.34 3.24
CA GLY A 285 30.14 -27.60 3.57
C GLY A 285 31.07 -26.39 3.45
N ILE A 286 30.56 -25.18 3.16
CA ILE A 286 31.33 -23.93 3.20
C ILE A 286 31.31 -23.37 4.63
N ALA A 287 32.48 -23.08 5.21
CA ALA A 287 32.56 -22.50 6.55
C ALA A 287 31.88 -21.11 6.61
N GLY A 288 30.87 -20.95 7.47
CA GLY A 288 30.11 -19.70 7.65
C GLY A 288 28.70 -19.69 7.03
N SER A 289 28.29 -20.71 6.26
CA SER A 289 26.93 -20.81 5.69
C SER A 289 25.89 -21.49 6.60
N ASP A 290 26.32 -22.13 7.69
CA ASP A 290 25.51 -22.88 8.68
C ASP A 290 24.97 -22.02 9.84
N VAL A 291 25.14 -20.69 9.80
CA VAL A 291 24.65 -19.79 10.85
C VAL A 291 23.11 -19.75 10.90
N THR A 292 22.56 -19.90 12.10
CA THR A 292 21.11 -19.90 12.34
C THR A 292 20.51 -18.51 12.19
N ILE A 293 19.35 -18.40 11.53
CA ILE A 293 18.61 -17.12 11.33
C ILE A 293 18.32 -16.38 12.66
N ARG A 294 18.30 -17.09 13.79
CA ARG A 294 18.09 -16.50 15.13
C ARG A 294 19.33 -15.80 15.71
N ASP A 295 20.53 -16.17 15.27
CA ASP A 295 21.79 -15.63 15.78
C ASP A 295 22.20 -14.35 15.01
N LEU A 296 21.75 -14.22 13.76
CA LEU A 296 21.71 -12.95 13.04
C LEU A 296 20.46 -12.18 13.49
N GLY A 297 20.59 -11.34 14.51
CA GLY A 297 19.59 -10.29 14.78
C GLY A 297 19.20 -9.57 13.48
N LEU A 298 17.98 -9.04 13.39
CA LEU A 298 17.36 -8.52 12.15
C LEU A 298 18.23 -7.45 11.45
N LEU A 299 19.18 -7.91 10.64
CA LEU A 299 20.07 -7.09 9.83
C LEU A 299 19.31 -6.76 8.54
N THR A 300 19.34 -5.50 8.12
CA THR A 300 18.54 -4.99 7.01
C THR A 300 19.09 -5.34 5.63
N ASP A 301 20.26 -6.00 5.56
CA ASP A 301 20.85 -6.49 4.31
C ASP A 301 20.31 -7.87 3.93
N PHE A 302 19.29 -7.88 3.07
CA PHE A 302 18.68 -9.10 2.51
C PHE A 302 19.67 -9.98 1.72
N SER A 303 20.76 -9.41 1.22
CA SER A 303 21.83 -10.14 0.53
C SER A 303 22.52 -11.16 1.42
N VAL A 304 22.65 -10.88 2.72
CA VAL A 304 23.24 -11.81 3.71
C VAL A 304 22.37 -13.06 3.84
N TYR A 305 21.04 -12.90 3.87
CA TYR A 305 20.12 -14.04 3.97
C TYR A 305 20.19 -14.97 2.74
N LEU A 306 20.49 -14.45 1.56
CA LEU A 306 20.68 -15.25 0.34
C LEU A 306 22.02 -16.03 0.32
N GLN A 307 22.96 -15.73 1.22
CA GLN A 307 24.23 -16.48 1.36
C GLN A 307 24.13 -17.63 2.38
N ILE A 308 23.03 -17.70 3.13
CA ILE A 308 22.81 -18.71 4.18
C ILE A 308 22.21 -19.98 3.59
N GLN A 309 22.75 -21.14 3.95
CA GLN A 309 22.28 -22.46 3.48
C GLN A 309 20.82 -22.74 3.93
N GLN A 310 20.48 -22.38 5.17
CA GLN A 310 19.15 -22.57 5.74
C GLN A 310 18.05 -21.83 4.96
N THR A 311 18.36 -20.67 4.38
CA THR A 311 17.39 -19.89 3.58
C THR A 311 16.97 -20.65 2.32
N TRP A 312 17.92 -21.22 1.59
CA TRP A 312 17.65 -22.01 0.39
C TRP A 312 16.89 -23.29 0.69
N LEU A 313 17.18 -23.93 1.83
CA LEU A 313 16.40 -25.08 2.32
C LEU A 313 14.95 -24.68 2.63
N ALA A 314 14.74 -23.54 3.31
CA ALA A 314 13.42 -23.03 3.62
C ALA A 314 12.61 -22.70 2.35
N PHE A 315 13.23 -22.02 1.37
CA PHE A 315 12.59 -21.74 0.08
C PHE A 315 12.23 -23.01 -0.68
N MET A 316 13.11 -24.01 -0.70
CA MET A 316 12.83 -25.30 -1.33
C MET A 316 11.60 -25.97 -0.69
N ILE A 317 11.50 -26.04 0.65
CA ILE A 317 10.35 -26.63 1.35
C ILE A 317 9.07 -25.88 1.02
N ILE A 318 9.09 -24.54 1.05
CA ILE A 318 7.93 -23.70 0.73
C ILE A 318 7.47 -23.95 -0.72
N LEU A 319 8.39 -23.96 -1.69
CA LEU A 319 8.06 -24.20 -3.09
C LEU A 319 7.49 -25.61 -3.31
N CYS A 320 8.01 -26.64 -2.63
CA CYS A 320 7.43 -27.98 -2.69
C CYS A 320 6.00 -28.04 -2.16
N ILE A 321 5.71 -27.38 -1.03
CA ILE A 321 4.35 -27.33 -0.47
C ILE A 321 3.41 -26.62 -1.44
N VAL A 322 3.85 -25.49 -2.01
CA VAL A 322 3.06 -24.72 -2.98
C VAL A 322 2.76 -25.57 -4.23
N GLU A 323 3.75 -26.27 -4.77
CA GLU A 323 3.59 -27.13 -5.94
C GLU A 323 2.57 -28.25 -5.70
N VAL A 324 2.68 -28.95 -4.56
CA VAL A 324 1.74 -30.00 -4.17
C VAL A 324 0.32 -29.46 -4.04
N VAL A 325 0.15 -28.29 -3.39
CA VAL A 325 -1.16 -27.65 -3.25
C VAL A 325 -1.75 -27.29 -4.62
N ILE A 326 -0.95 -26.75 -5.53
CA ILE A 326 -1.40 -26.42 -6.89
C ILE A 326 -1.86 -27.69 -7.64
N ILE A 327 -1.06 -28.75 -7.62
CA ILE A 327 -1.41 -30.02 -8.28
C ILE A 327 -2.70 -30.61 -7.69
N LEU A 328 -2.84 -30.63 -6.36
CA LEU A 328 -4.07 -31.10 -5.70
C LEU A 328 -5.29 -30.27 -6.13
N LEU A 329 -5.18 -28.94 -6.13
CA LEU A 329 -6.27 -28.06 -6.58
C LEU A 329 -6.68 -28.36 -8.03
N LEU A 330 -5.71 -28.58 -8.94
CA LEU A 330 -5.99 -28.91 -10.34
C LEU A 330 -6.70 -30.27 -10.49
N ILE A 331 -6.31 -31.27 -9.71
CA ILE A 331 -6.93 -32.61 -9.73
C ILE A 331 -8.36 -32.56 -9.18
N PHE A 332 -8.55 -31.96 -8.00
CA PHE A 332 -9.87 -31.90 -7.35
C PHE A 332 -10.87 -31.02 -8.13
N LEU A 333 -10.40 -29.93 -8.74
CA LEU A 333 -11.26 -28.97 -9.44
C LEU A 333 -11.40 -29.28 -10.94
N ARG A 334 -10.91 -30.43 -11.45
CA ARG A 334 -10.90 -30.77 -12.90
C ARG A 334 -12.23 -30.57 -13.61
N LYS A 335 -13.36 -30.93 -12.97
CA LYS A 335 -14.71 -30.79 -13.54
C LYS A 335 -15.07 -29.31 -13.69
N ARG A 336 -14.86 -28.55 -12.62
CA ARG A 336 -15.15 -27.11 -12.53
C ARG A 336 -14.20 -26.29 -13.41
N LEU A 337 -12.96 -26.73 -13.55
CA LEU A 337 -11.95 -26.14 -14.44
C LEU A 337 -12.42 -26.15 -15.89
N ARG A 338 -13.04 -27.24 -16.36
CA ARG A 338 -13.61 -27.32 -17.72
C ARG A 338 -14.66 -26.24 -17.98
N ILE A 339 -15.42 -25.88 -16.97
CA ILE A 339 -16.51 -24.90 -17.06
C ILE A 339 -15.96 -23.49 -17.00
N ALA A 340 -15.00 -23.24 -16.11
CA ALA A 340 -14.25 -21.99 -16.08
C ALA A 340 -13.58 -21.73 -17.44
N ILE A 341 -13.00 -22.76 -18.08
CA ILE A 341 -12.45 -22.66 -19.44
C ILE A 341 -13.53 -22.28 -20.46
N ALA A 342 -14.73 -22.87 -20.39
CA ALA A 342 -15.83 -22.51 -21.28
C ALA A 342 -16.29 -21.04 -21.08
N LEU A 343 -16.40 -20.60 -19.83
CA LEU A 343 -16.72 -19.20 -19.50
C LEU A 343 -15.62 -18.24 -19.98
N ILE A 344 -14.35 -18.58 -19.80
CA ILE A 344 -13.22 -17.78 -20.30
C ILE A 344 -13.22 -17.73 -21.83
N LYS A 345 -13.57 -18.82 -22.51
CA LYS A 345 -13.70 -18.85 -23.98
C LYS A 345 -14.82 -17.91 -24.44
N GLU A 346 -15.97 -17.89 -23.76
CA GLU A 346 -17.07 -16.97 -24.07
C GLU A 346 -16.74 -15.51 -23.72
N ALA A 347 -16.07 -15.27 -22.59
CA ALA A 347 -15.55 -13.94 -22.24
C ALA A 347 -14.52 -13.43 -23.26
N SER A 348 -13.69 -14.32 -23.79
CA SER A 348 -12.72 -14.01 -24.85
C SER A 348 -13.39 -13.60 -26.16
N LYS A 349 -14.53 -14.23 -26.51
CA LYS A 349 -15.37 -13.78 -27.65
C LYS A 349 -15.98 -12.41 -27.37
N ALA A 350 -16.53 -12.20 -26.17
CA ALA A 350 -17.13 -10.92 -25.77
C ALA A 350 -16.13 -9.75 -25.84
N ILE A 351 -14.95 -9.94 -25.24
CA ILE A 351 -13.84 -8.97 -25.34
C ILE A 351 -13.45 -8.77 -26.80
N GLY A 352 -13.43 -9.87 -27.59
CA GLY A 352 -13.26 -9.89 -29.05
C GLY A 352 -14.12 -8.87 -29.81
N HIS A 353 -15.39 -8.73 -29.43
CA HIS A 353 -16.32 -7.76 -30.01
C HIS A 353 -16.22 -6.37 -29.36
N VAL A 354 -15.78 -6.29 -28.11
CA VAL A 354 -15.63 -5.06 -27.33
C VAL A 354 -14.15 -4.73 -27.12
N MET A 355 -13.38 -4.60 -28.20
CA MET A 355 -11.92 -4.38 -28.15
C MET A 355 -11.49 -3.15 -27.34
N SER A 356 -12.30 -2.10 -27.34
CA SER A 356 -12.05 -0.87 -26.56
C SER A 356 -11.96 -1.13 -25.04
N SER A 357 -12.51 -2.24 -24.54
CA SER A 357 -12.41 -2.62 -23.12
C SER A 357 -10.97 -2.85 -22.66
N LEU A 358 -10.05 -3.24 -23.56
CA LEU A 358 -8.66 -3.52 -23.23
C LEU A 358 -7.84 -2.26 -22.90
N PHE A 359 -8.29 -1.09 -23.37
CA PHE A 359 -7.66 0.19 -23.05
C PHE A 359 -8.21 0.83 -21.77
N TYR A 360 -9.37 0.36 -21.29
CA TYR A 360 -10.01 0.90 -20.09
C TYR A 360 -9.16 0.85 -18.81
N PRO A 361 -8.32 -0.18 -18.57
CA PRO A 361 -7.38 -0.18 -17.44
C PRO A 361 -6.45 1.03 -17.43
N LEU A 362 -6.03 1.55 -18.59
CA LEU A 362 -5.17 2.73 -18.66
C LEU A 362 -5.89 3.98 -18.12
N LEU A 363 -7.17 4.14 -18.43
CA LEU A 363 -8.00 5.21 -17.86
C LEU A 363 -8.14 5.05 -16.35
N THR A 364 -8.40 3.83 -15.88
CA THR A 364 -8.50 3.54 -14.43
C THR A 364 -7.18 3.85 -13.72
N PHE A 365 -6.04 3.45 -14.29
CA PHE A 365 -4.72 3.74 -13.73
C PHE A 365 -4.44 5.25 -13.69
N ALA A 366 -4.72 5.97 -14.78
CA ALA A 366 -4.53 7.43 -14.82
C ALA A 366 -5.35 8.15 -13.74
N LEU A 367 -6.62 7.78 -13.58
CA LEU A 367 -7.49 8.34 -12.54
C LEU A 367 -7.04 7.97 -11.13
N LEU A 368 -6.64 6.72 -10.88
CA LEU A 368 -6.10 6.31 -9.57
C LEU A 368 -4.77 7.00 -9.25
N SER A 369 -3.88 7.14 -10.22
CA SER A 369 -2.62 7.87 -10.08
C SER A 369 -2.87 9.34 -9.74
N LEU A 370 -3.86 9.98 -10.35
CA LEU A 370 -4.28 11.35 -10.01
C LEU A 370 -4.75 11.44 -8.55
N VAL A 371 -5.60 10.52 -8.11
CA VAL A 371 -6.09 10.47 -6.72
C VAL A 371 -4.94 10.24 -5.72
N ILE A 372 -4.03 9.30 -6.01
CA ILE A 372 -2.86 9.01 -5.16
C ILE A 372 -1.95 10.24 -5.09
N ALA A 373 -1.65 10.87 -6.22
CA ALA A 373 -0.78 12.05 -6.27
C ALA A 373 -1.37 13.22 -5.47
N TYR A 374 -2.67 13.51 -5.68
CA TYR A 374 -3.35 14.57 -4.95
C TYR A 374 -3.34 14.31 -3.42
N TRP A 375 -3.62 13.08 -3.00
CA TRP A 375 -3.56 12.68 -1.60
C TRP A 375 -2.15 12.82 -1.01
N ALA A 376 -1.13 12.33 -1.71
CA ALA A 376 0.25 12.32 -1.24
C ALA A 376 0.81 13.74 -1.09
N ILE A 377 0.59 14.59 -2.10
CA ILE A 377 1.01 16.00 -2.05
C ILE A 377 0.30 16.71 -0.89
N THR A 378 -1.02 16.59 -0.80
CA THR A 378 -1.80 17.21 0.29
C THR A 378 -1.35 16.69 1.67
N ALA A 379 -1.06 15.40 1.82
CA ALA A 379 -0.56 14.83 3.07
C ALA A 379 0.79 15.43 3.50
N VAL A 380 1.74 15.58 2.58
CA VAL A 380 3.05 16.17 2.85
C VAL A 380 2.91 17.64 3.27
N PHE A 381 2.15 18.43 2.51
CA PHE A 381 1.93 19.84 2.81
C PHE A 381 1.18 20.06 4.14
N LEU A 382 0.19 19.23 4.42
CA LEU A 382 -0.55 19.29 5.68
C LEU A 382 0.33 18.89 6.88
N SER A 383 1.24 17.92 6.70
CA SER A 383 2.21 17.55 7.74
C SER A 383 3.25 18.64 8.04
N THR A 384 3.46 19.57 7.10
CA THR A 384 4.46 20.64 7.19
C THR A 384 3.86 22.02 7.43
N SER A 385 2.55 22.10 7.64
CA SER A 385 1.87 23.38 7.84
C SER A 385 2.08 23.98 9.23
N ASN A 386 2.76 23.31 10.17
CA ASN A 386 3.04 23.86 11.49
C ASN A 386 4.05 25.02 11.45
N GLU A 387 3.85 26.05 12.26
CA GLU A 387 4.72 27.21 12.41
C GLU A 387 5.87 26.95 13.40
N PRO A 388 7.02 27.62 13.26
CA PRO A 388 8.11 27.48 14.21
C PRO A 388 7.79 28.18 15.54
N VAL A 389 7.75 27.41 16.62
CA VAL A 389 7.57 27.93 17.99
C VAL A 389 8.94 28.04 18.66
N TYR A 390 9.23 29.20 19.25
CA TYR A 390 10.48 29.45 19.98
C TYR A 390 10.19 29.55 21.48
N LYS A 391 11.09 29.01 22.31
CA LYS A 391 11.00 29.05 23.77
C LYS A 391 12.26 29.61 24.40
N VAL A 392 12.09 30.23 25.56
CA VAL A 392 13.20 30.75 26.37
C VAL A 392 13.93 29.58 27.04
N SER A 393 15.24 29.48 26.78
CA SER A 393 16.13 28.49 27.38
C SER A 393 17.22 29.19 28.19
N ASN A 394 17.42 28.75 29.43
CA ASN A 394 18.47 29.24 30.32
C ASN A 394 19.16 28.06 31.04
N THR A 395 20.44 28.23 31.35
CA THR A 395 21.26 27.26 32.10
C THR A 395 20.83 27.14 33.56
N THR A 396 20.25 28.20 34.12
CA THR A 396 19.61 28.25 35.45
C THR A 396 18.09 28.38 35.32
N GLU A 397 17.33 27.70 36.18
CA GLU A 397 15.87 27.83 36.22
C GLU A 397 15.49 29.29 36.50
N CYS A 398 14.87 29.93 35.50
CA CYS A 398 14.35 31.29 35.58
C CYS A 398 12.82 31.27 35.48
N MET A 399 12.14 32.29 35.98
CA MET A 399 10.67 32.40 35.97
C MET A 399 10.05 32.28 34.58
N TYR A 400 10.77 32.71 33.53
CA TYR A 400 10.33 32.62 32.13
C TYR A 400 10.84 31.38 31.38
N SER A 401 11.53 30.45 32.07
CA SER A 401 12.02 29.23 31.45
C SER A 401 10.87 28.45 30.82
N THR A 402 11.00 28.01 29.56
CA THR A 402 9.97 27.28 28.79
C THR A 402 8.81 28.14 28.26
N ASN A 403 8.75 29.45 28.54
CA ASN A 403 7.77 30.34 27.94
C ASN A 403 8.06 30.59 26.46
N THR A 404 7.02 30.88 25.67
CA THR A 404 7.15 31.23 24.25
C THR A 404 7.79 32.61 24.10
N CYS A 405 8.66 32.75 23.11
CA CYS A 405 9.36 33.99 22.80
C CYS A 405 9.37 34.26 21.30
N ASN A 406 9.52 35.51 20.89
CA ASN A 406 9.76 35.88 19.51
C ASN A 406 11.23 36.28 19.34
N PRO A 407 12.01 35.59 18.48
CA PRO A 407 13.45 35.84 18.32
C PRO A 407 13.76 37.28 17.88
N GLU A 408 12.87 37.96 17.15
CA GLU A 408 13.10 39.33 16.68
C GLU A 408 13.01 40.37 17.81
N THR A 409 12.08 40.18 18.76
CA THR A 409 11.82 41.13 19.86
C THR A 409 12.47 40.72 21.16
N PHE A 410 13.13 39.54 21.22
CA PHE A 410 13.67 38.98 22.45
C PHE A 410 14.75 39.86 23.08
N ASN A 411 15.68 40.38 22.28
CA ASN A 411 16.82 41.19 22.75
C ASN A 411 16.40 42.53 23.37
N SER A 412 15.20 43.04 23.07
CA SER A 412 14.66 44.29 23.61
C SER A 412 13.62 44.06 24.72
N SER A 413 13.37 42.81 25.12
CA SER A 413 12.33 42.46 26.09
C SER A 413 12.87 42.45 27.54
N ASN A 414 11.98 42.73 28.51
CA ASN A 414 12.32 42.66 29.94
C ASN A 414 12.85 41.28 30.37
N ILE A 415 12.56 40.22 29.60
CA ILE A 415 13.03 38.85 29.85
C ILE A 415 14.57 38.79 29.86
N THR A 416 15.25 39.55 29.00
CA THR A 416 16.72 39.58 28.98
C THR A 416 17.33 40.32 30.16
N THR A 417 16.57 41.22 30.80
CA THR A 417 16.98 41.96 32.00
C THR A 417 16.74 41.12 33.26
N GLU A 418 15.62 40.38 33.31
CA GLU A 418 15.25 39.53 34.45
C GLU A 418 15.95 38.15 34.44
N CYS A 419 16.29 37.62 33.26
CA CYS A 419 17.05 36.38 33.09
C CYS A 419 18.37 36.64 32.32
N PRO A 420 19.45 37.08 32.99
CA PRO A 420 20.73 37.28 32.32
C PRO A 420 21.27 35.97 31.75
N GLY A 421 21.51 35.92 30.44
CA GLY A 421 22.00 34.74 29.72
C GLY A 421 20.92 33.80 29.15
N ALA A 422 19.64 34.17 29.21
CA ALA A 422 18.58 33.43 28.52
C ALA A 422 18.65 33.62 27.00
N GLU A 423 18.38 32.57 26.23
CA GLU A 423 18.29 32.60 24.77
C GLU A 423 16.89 32.19 24.30
N CYS A 424 16.39 32.84 23.25
CA CYS A 424 15.18 32.41 22.55
C CYS A 424 15.54 31.40 21.47
N LEU A 425 15.29 30.12 21.74
CA LEU A 425 15.67 29.03 20.84
C LEU A 425 14.43 28.41 20.20
N PHE A 426 14.57 27.97 18.96
CA PHE A 426 13.54 27.16 18.30
C PHE A 426 13.25 25.93 19.17
N ALA A 427 11.98 25.61 19.38
CA ALA A 427 11.55 24.56 20.30
C ALA A 427 10.80 23.41 19.62
N PHE A 428 9.89 23.68 18.69
CA PHE A 428 9.26 22.68 17.82
C PHE A 428 8.38 23.40 16.79
N TYR A 429 7.92 22.67 15.77
CA TYR A 429 6.89 23.16 14.85
C TYR A 429 5.49 22.93 15.44
N GLY A 430 4.82 24.01 15.86
CA GLY A 430 3.47 24.02 16.43
C GLY A 430 2.65 25.17 15.87
N GLY A 431 1.52 25.49 16.51
CA GLY A 431 0.77 26.69 16.15
C GLY A 431 -0.51 26.81 16.95
N GLU A 432 -0.90 28.04 17.25
CA GLU A 432 -2.05 28.33 18.12
C GLU A 432 -3.31 28.73 17.33
N THR A 433 -3.18 28.92 16.01
CA THR A 433 -4.34 29.26 15.17
C THR A 433 -5.37 28.12 15.13
N LEU A 434 -6.63 28.47 14.85
CA LEU A 434 -7.71 27.49 14.68
C LEU A 434 -7.35 26.40 13.66
N TYR A 435 -6.66 26.78 12.57
CA TYR A 435 -6.20 25.84 11.57
C TYR A 435 -5.25 24.78 12.15
N HIS A 436 -4.23 25.18 12.93
CA HIS A 436 -3.27 24.24 13.52
C HIS A 436 -3.93 23.28 14.52
N LYS A 437 -4.95 23.74 15.25
CA LYS A 437 -5.74 22.89 16.16
C LYS A 437 -6.51 21.78 15.41
N TYR A 438 -6.96 22.04 14.19
CA TYR A 438 -7.71 21.09 13.36
C TYR A 438 -6.86 20.33 12.34
N LEU A 439 -5.53 20.45 12.34
CA LEU A 439 -4.65 19.74 11.39
C LEU A 439 -4.82 18.23 11.40
N ILE A 440 -4.95 17.62 12.57
CA ILE A 440 -5.18 16.17 12.71
C ILE A 440 -6.50 15.78 12.03
N LEU A 441 -7.55 16.59 12.20
CA LEU A 441 -8.84 16.36 11.54
C LEU A 441 -8.71 16.45 10.01
N PHE A 442 -7.97 17.44 9.50
CA PHE A 442 -7.70 17.55 8.07
C PHE A 442 -6.88 16.36 7.53
N GLN A 443 -5.98 15.77 8.32
CA GLN A 443 -5.22 14.58 7.92
C GLN A 443 -6.12 13.36 7.81
N PHE A 444 -7.03 13.16 8.78
CA PHE A 444 -8.05 12.11 8.72
C PHE A 444 -9.02 12.33 7.55
N TYR A 445 -9.43 13.58 7.33
CA TYR A 445 -10.29 13.95 6.20
C TYR A 445 -9.62 13.64 4.85
N ASN A 446 -8.34 14.02 4.67
CA ASN A 446 -7.55 13.71 3.48
C ASN A 446 -7.45 12.19 3.24
N LEU A 447 -7.21 11.41 4.29
CA LEU A 447 -7.14 9.95 4.19
C LEU A 447 -8.50 9.32 3.84
N PHE A 448 -9.59 9.81 4.45
CA PHE A 448 -10.95 9.33 4.16
C PHE A 448 -11.35 9.61 2.71
N LEU A 449 -11.11 10.83 2.22
CA LEU A 449 -11.40 11.22 0.84
C LEU A 449 -10.56 10.43 -0.17
N PHE A 450 -9.31 10.09 0.16
CA PHE A 450 -8.50 9.20 -0.66
C PHE A 450 -9.15 7.84 -0.87
N PHE A 451 -9.57 7.16 0.21
CA PHE A 451 -10.25 5.86 0.08
C PHE A 451 -11.56 5.99 -0.68
N TRP A 452 -12.34 7.04 -0.43
CA TRP A 452 -13.60 7.25 -1.12
C TRP A 452 -13.40 7.46 -2.63
N CYS A 453 -12.49 8.37 -3.03
CA CYS A 453 -12.19 8.63 -4.43
C CYS A 453 -11.60 7.40 -5.15
N ALA A 454 -10.68 6.67 -4.51
CA ALA A 454 -10.08 5.47 -5.08
C ALA A 454 -11.14 4.36 -5.32
N ASN A 455 -12.04 4.15 -4.36
CA ASN A 455 -13.15 3.21 -4.53
C ASN A 455 -14.16 3.69 -5.57
N PHE A 456 -14.41 5.00 -5.67
CA PHE A 456 -15.30 5.57 -6.69
C PHE A 456 -14.75 5.32 -8.10
N VAL A 457 -13.45 5.58 -8.34
CA VAL A 457 -12.80 5.30 -9.63
C VAL A 457 -12.89 3.81 -9.98
N THR A 458 -12.68 2.93 -8.99
CA THR A 458 -12.82 1.47 -9.18
C THR A 458 -14.27 1.09 -9.53
N ALA A 459 -15.25 1.64 -8.82
CA ALA A 459 -16.67 1.41 -9.06
C ALA A 459 -17.10 1.88 -10.45
N LEU A 460 -16.61 3.05 -10.89
CA LEU A 460 -16.86 3.59 -12.21
C LEU A 460 -16.37 2.62 -13.30
N GLY A 461 -15.20 2.02 -13.10
CA GLY A 461 -14.70 0.97 -13.99
C GLY A 461 -15.56 -0.28 -14.04
N GLN A 462 -16.01 -0.76 -12.88
CA GLN A 462 -16.85 -1.95 -12.79
C GLN A 462 -18.20 -1.74 -13.49
N VAL A 463 -18.92 -0.65 -13.21
CA VAL A 463 -20.20 -0.34 -13.87
C VAL A 463 -20.03 -0.16 -15.38
N THR A 464 -18.98 0.55 -15.80
CA THR A 464 -18.72 0.82 -17.22
C THR A 464 -18.48 -0.47 -18.01
N LEU A 465 -17.57 -1.32 -17.51
CA LEU A 465 -17.27 -2.62 -18.13
C LEU A 465 -18.48 -3.54 -18.13
N ALA A 466 -19.20 -3.63 -16.99
CA ALA A 466 -20.39 -4.46 -16.88
C ALA A 466 -21.49 -4.03 -17.86
N GLY A 467 -21.72 -2.73 -18.05
CA GLY A 467 -22.73 -2.24 -19.00
C GLY A 467 -22.37 -2.58 -20.46
N ALA A 468 -21.09 -2.55 -20.81
CA ALA A 468 -20.62 -2.91 -22.15
C ALA A 468 -20.74 -4.41 -22.41
N PHE A 469 -20.30 -5.26 -21.47
CA PHE A 469 -20.40 -6.71 -21.61
C PHE A 469 -21.85 -7.23 -21.52
N ALA A 470 -22.70 -6.60 -20.70
CA ALA A 470 -24.12 -6.90 -20.69
C ALA A 470 -24.79 -6.55 -22.04
N SER A 471 -24.38 -5.44 -22.67
CA SER A 471 -24.87 -5.10 -24.02
C SER A 471 -24.47 -6.15 -25.07
N TYR A 472 -23.28 -6.75 -24.93
CA TYR A 472 -22.87 -7.89 -25.76
C TYR A 472 -23.68 -9.15 -25.47
N TYR A 473 -23.90 -9.49 -24.19
CA TYR A 473 -24.58 -10.73 -23.81
C TYR A 473 -26.00 -10.80 -24.38
N TRP A 474 -26.77 -9.73 -24.16
CA TRP A 474 -28.18 -9.63 -24.55
C TRP A 474 -28.41 -9.27 -26.03
N ALA A 475 -27.36 -9.29 -26.86
CA ALA A 475 -27.47 -9.14 -28.31
C ALA A 475 -27.67 -10.50 -28.98
N PHE A 476 -28.74 -10.67 -29.78
CA PHE A 476 -28.98 -11.91 -30.53
C PHE A 476 -28.07 -11.99 -31.76
N LYS A 477 -28.06 -10.96 -32.61
CA LYS A 477 -27.17 -10.87 -33.77
C LYS A 477 -25.89 -10.12 -33.40
N LYS A 478 -24.79 -10.85 -33.32
CA LYS A 478 -23.46 -10.29 -33.00
C LYS A 478 -22.67 -10.20 -34.32
N PRO A 479 -22.18 -9.01 -34.75
CA PRO A 479 -22.07 -7.75 -33.99
C PRO A 479 -23.21 -6.72 -34.18
N ASP A 480 -24.17 -6.95 -35.09
CA ASP A 480 -25.12 -5.92 -35.53
C ASP A 480 -25.98 -5.29 -34.41
N ASP A 481 -26.38 -6.07 -33.40
CA ASP A 481 -27.21 -5.61 -32.29
C ASP A 481 -26.39 -4.96 -31.14
N ILE A 482 -25.05 -4.92 -31.27
CA ILE A 482 -24.16 -4.33 -30.25
C ILE A 482 -24.04 -2.82 -30.51
N PRO A 483 -24.26 -1.95 -29.51
CA PRO A 483 -24.15 -0.51 -29.72
C PRO A 483 -22.73 -0.12 -30.13
N ALA A 484 -22.62 0.81 -31.09
CA ALA A 484 -21.34 1.38 -31.48
C ALA A 484 -20.64 2.02 -30.27
N PHE A 485 -19.33 1.77 -30.09
CA PHE A 485 -18.55 2.26 -28.95
C PHE A 485 -19.18 1.93 -27.57
N PRO A 486 -19.39 0.65 -27.24
CA PRO A 486 -20.16 0.23 -26.06
C PRO A 486 -19.54 0.71 -24.74
N ILE A 487 -18.21 0.83 -24.66
CA ILE A 487 -17.51 1.34 -23.48
C ILE A 487 -17.82 2.82 -23.23
N PHE A 488 -17.73 3.68 -24.25
CA PHE A 488 -17.99 5.10 -24.09
C PHE A 488 -19.46 5.38 -23.79
N ASN A 489 -20.38 4.67 -24.43
CA ASN A 489 -21.81 4.76 -24.14
C ASN A 489 -22.13 4.31 -22.70
N SER A 490 -21.51 3.22 -22.25
CA SER A 490 -21.65 2.73 -20.88
C SER A 490 -21.07 3.70 -19.85
N LEU A 491 -19.90 4.27 -20.12
CA LEU A 491 -19.25 5.28 -19.28
C LEU A 491 -20.11 6.54 -19.16
N GLY A 492 -20.62 7.03 -20.28
CA GLY A 492 -21.53 8.18 -20.30
C GLY A 492 -22.79 7.95 -19.49
N ARG A 493 -23.39 6.74 -19.58
CA ARG A 493 -24.54 6.35 -18.76
C ARG A 493 -24.19 6.26 -17.27
N ALA A 494 -23.02 5.71 -16.93
CA ALA A 494 -22.56 5.60 -15.55
C ALA A 494 -22.39 7.00 -14.91
N LEU A 495 -21.70 7.91 -15.59
CA LEU A 495 -21.45 9.28 -15.10
C LEU A 495 -22.74 10.14 -15.08
N ARG A 496 -23.59 10.03 -16.10
CA ARG A 496 -24.80 10.86 -16.20
C ARG A 496 -25.89 10.45 -15.21
N TYR A 497 -26.13 9.15 -15.04
CA TYR A 497 -27.28 8.66 -14.29
C TYR A 497 -26.92 7.98 -12.96
N HIS A 498 -25.73 7.41 -12.83
CA HIS A 498 -25.40 6.48 -11.73
C HIS A 498 -24.26 6.93 -10.83
N THR A 499 -23.78 8.18 -10.96
CA THR A 499 -22.76 8.76 -10.08
C THR A 499 -23.16 8.68 -8.60
N GLY A 500 -24.44 8.86 -8.27
CA GLY A 500 -24.92 8.69 -6.90
C GLY A 500 -24.77 7.27 -6.35
N SER A 501 -25.14 6.26 -7.14
CA SER A 501 -25.02 4.85 -6.74
C SER A 501 -23.57 4.41 -6.59
N LEU A 502 -22.70 4.90 -7.49
CA LEU A 502 -21.26 4.72 -7.43
C LEU A 502 -20.66 5.38 -6.18
N ALA A 503 -21.06 6.61 -5.87
CA ALA A 503 -20.64 7.34 -4.68
C ALA A 503 -21.10 6.65 -3.39
N PHE A 504 -22.33 6.13 -3.36
CA PHE A 504 -22.86 5.42 -2.18
C PHE A 504 -22.14 4.10 -1.92
N GLY A 505 -22.00 3.24 -2.94
CA GLY A 505 -21.29 1.96 -2.79
C GLY A 505 -19.82 2.16 -2.41
N SER A 506 -19.14 3.15 -2.99
CA SER A 506 -17.76 3.50 -2.65
C SER A 506 -17.62 4.12 -1.25
N LEU A 507 -18.63 4.86 -0.77
CA LEU A 507 -18.66 5.41 0.59
C LEU A 507 -18.70 4.31 1.65
N ILE A 508 -19.58 3.31 1.48
CA ILE A 508 -19.69 2.17 2.41
C ILE A 508 -18.34 1.47 2.52
N LEU A 509 -17.70 1.21 1.37
CA LEU A 509 -16.40 0.55 1.33
C LEU A 509 -15.29 1.41 1.97
N ALA A 510 -15.29 2.72 1.74
CA ALA A 510 -14.31 3.63 2.33
C ALA A 510 -14.42 3.70 3.86
N ILE A 511 -15.64 3.70 4.42
CA ILE A 511 -15.87 3.68 5.87
C ILE A 511 -15.26 2.41 6.48
N VAL A 512 -15.54 1.24 5.90
CA VAL A 512 -14.99 -0.04 6.38
C VAL A 512 -13.46 -0.05 6.31
N GLN A 513 -12.88 0.51 5.25
CA GLN A 513 -11.43 0.61 5.10
C GLN A 513 -10.78 1.54 6.14
N ILE A 514 -11.39 2.70 6.43
CA ILE A 514 -10.90 3.60 7.48
C ILE A 514 -10.95 2.92 8.84
N ILE A 515 -12.04 2.23 9.18
CA ILE A 515 -12.13 1.49 10.45
C ILE A 515 -11.00 0.47 10.55
N ARG A 516 -10.71 -0.27 9.47
CA ARG A 516 -9.60 -1.23 9.43
C ARG A 516 -8.24 -0.57 9.65
N VAL A 517 -7.99 0.59 9.03
CA VAL A 517 -6.74 1.35 9.23
C VAL A 517 -6.63 1.83 10.68
N ILE A 518 -7.71 2.30 11.29
CA ILE A 518 -7.74 2.73 12.69
C ILE A 518 -7.46 1.53 13.62
N LEU A 519 -8.07 0.36 13.39
CA LEU A 519 -7.81 -0.84 14.18
C LEU A 519 -6.35 -1.29 14.08
N GLU A 520 -5.72 -1.14 12.91
CA GLU A 520 -4.28 -1.43 12.73
C GLU A 520 -3.40 -0.44 13.49
N TYR A 521 -3.73 0.85 13.43
CA TYR A 521 -3.04 1.90 14.18
C TYR A 521 -3.15 1.70 15.70
N LEU A 522 -4.35 1.37 16.20
CA LEU A 522 -4.60 1.08 17.61
C LEU A 522 -3.79 -0.12 18.09
N ASP A 523 -3.66 -1.17 17.28
CA ASP A 523 -2.84 -2.34 17.63
C ASP A 523 -1.38 -1.97 17.83
N GLN A 524 -0.84 -1.16 16.91
CA GLN A 524 0.53 -0.68 17.01
C GLN A 524 0.75 0.16 18.28
N LYS A 525 -0.20 1.03 18.63
CA LYS A 525 -0.13 1.82 19.87
C LYS A 525 -0.29 0.97 21.13
N LEU A 526 -1.12 -0.07 21.10
CA LEU A 526 -1.41 -0.95 22.23
C LEU A 526 -0.36 -2.07 22.41
N LYS A 527 0.62 -2.22 21.53
CA LYS A 527 1.74 -3.17 21.70
C LYS A 527 2.51 -2.93 23.01
N GLY A 528 2.60 -1.68 23.47
CA GLY A 528 3.22 -1.32 24.76
C GLY A 528 2.35 -1.57 26.00
N ALA A 529 1.05 -1.83 25.84
CA ALA A 529 0.13 -2.11 26.95
C ALA A 529 0.01 -3.63 27.22
N GLN A 530 -0.02 -4.03 28.50
CA GLN A 530 -0.04 -5.44 28.93
C GLN A 530 -1.45 -6.08 29.01
N ASN A 531 -2.51 -5.38 28.60
CA ASN A 531 -3.88 -5.87 28.71
C ASN A 531 -4.21 -6.96 27.68
N LYS A 532 -4.18 -8.23 28.10
CA LYS A 532 -4.46 -9.41 27.25
C LYS A 532 -5.87 -9.39 26.63
N CYS A 533 -6.89 -8.94 27.37
CA CYS A 533 -8.27 -8.87 26.88
C CYS A 533 -8.43 -7.87 25.72
N ALA A 534 -7.81 -6.68 25.82
CA ALA A 534 -7.84 -5.67 24.77
C ALA A 534 -7.15 -6.17 23.48
N LYS A 535 -6.02 -6.89 23.60
CA LYS A 535 -5.32 -7.51 22.46
C LYS A 535 -6.18 -8.57 21.78
N PHE A 536 -6.87 -9.41 22.56
CA PHE A 536 -7.80 -10.42 22.01
C PHE A 536 -8.97 -9.77 21.26
N LEU A 537 -9.65 -8.80 21.89
CA LEU A 537 -10.78 -8.09 21.27
C LEU A 537 -10.36 -7.39 19.97
N LEU A 538 -9.21 -6.72 19.97
CA LEU A 538 -8.70 -6.04 18.78
C LEU A 538 -8.37 -7.02 17.65
N SER A 539 -7.78 -8.18 17.98
CA SER A 539 -7.53 -9.24 17.00
C SER A 539 -8.83 -9.79 16.39
N CYS A 540 -9.86 -9.99 17.21
CA CYS A 540 -11.19 -10.40 16.75
C CYS A 540 -11.81 -9.35 15.81
N LEU A 541 -11.82 -8.07 16.22
CA LEU A 541 -12.35 -6.97 15.39
C LEU A 541 -11.60 -6.83 14.07
N LYS A 542 -10.26 -6.97 14.07
CA LYS A 542 -9.46 -6.97 12.82
C LYS A 542 -9.92 -8.07 11.87
N CYS A 543 -10.15 -9.27 12.37
CA CYS A 543 -10.66 -10.39 11.57
C CYS A 543 -12.07 -10.09 11.03
N CYS A 544 -12.99 -9.64 11.88
CA CYS A 544 -14.37 -9.30 11.49
C CYS A 544 -14.42 -8.21 10.42
N PHE A 545 -13.69 -7.10 10.59
CA PHE A 545 -13.66 -6.01 9.62
C PHE A 545 -12.93 -6.38 8.33
N TRP A 546 -11.94 -7.27 8.39
CA TRP A 546 -11.32 -7.83 7.19
C TRP A 546 -12.32 -8.69 6.40
N CYS A 547 -13.09 -9.55 7.08
CA CYS A 547 -14.17 -10.31 6.45
C CYS A 547 -15.27 -9.39 5.88
N LEU A 548 -15.66 -8.36 6.62
CA LEU A 548 -16.66 -7.37 6.18
C LEU A 548 -16.18 -6.61 4.93
N GLU A 549 -14.92 -6.17 4.90
CA GLU A 549 -14.36 -5.51 3.70
C GLU A 549 -14.45 -6.42 2.47
N LYS A 550 -14.13 -7.71 2.63
CA LYS A 550 -14.24 -8.69 1.53
C LYS A 550 -15.68 -8.90 1.09
N PHE A 551 -16.60 -9.03 2.03
CA PHE A 551 -18.03 -9.19 1.75
C PHE A 551 -18.62 -7.95 1.04
N ILE A 552 -18.33 -6.75 1.53
CA ILE A 552 -18.79 -5.50 0.90
C ILE A 552 -18.20 -5.34 -0.51
N LYS A 553 -16.92 -5.68 -0.73
CA LYS A 553 -16.35 -5.68 -2.08
C LYS A 553 -17.08 -6.63 -3.03
N PHE A 554 -17.40 -7.84 -2.56
CA PHE A 554 -18.19 -8.80 -3.32
C PHE A 554 -19.60 -8.27 -3.63
N LEU A 555 -20.30 -7.74 -2.63
CA LEU A 555 -21.65 -7.18 -2.82
C LEU A 555 -21.64 -5.99 -3.79
N ASN A 556 -20.72 -5.03 -3.60
CA ASN A 556 -20.57 -3.86 -4.47
C ASN A 556 -20.34 -4.26 -5.92
N ARG A 557 -19.40 -5.19 -6.17
CA ARG A 557 -19.06 -5.65 -7.53
C ARG A 557 -20.29 -6.19 -8.27
N ASN A 558 -21.09 -7.03 -7.60
CA ASN A 558 -22.31 -7.61 -8.18
C ASN A 558 -23.47 -6.60 -8.28
N ALA A 559 -23.61 -5.71 -7.30
CA ALA A 559 -24.59 -4.62 -7.34
C ALA A 559 -24.34 -3.70 -8.53
N TYR A 560 -23.08 -3.37 -8.82
CA TYR A 560 -22.70 -2.53 -9.97
C TYR A 560 -23.06 -3.16 -11.32
N ILE A 561 -22.98 -4.49 -11.44
CA ILE A 561 -23.46 -5.19 -12.65
C ILE A 561 -24.97 -4.98 -12.80
N MET A 562 -25.75 -5.13 -11.72
CA MET A 562 -27.20 -4.91 -11.75
C MET A 562 -27.58 -3.44 -12.00
N VAL A 563 -26.83 -2.48 -11.46
CA VAL A 563 -26.98 -1.05 -11.79
C VAL A 563 -26.73 -0.83 -13.29
N ALA A 564 -25.70 -1.46 -13.86
CA ALA A 564 -25.38 -1.33 -15.27
C ALA A 564 -26.50 -1.89 -16.17
N ILE A 565 -27.12 -3.02 -15.81
CA ILE A 565 -28.21 -3.65 -16.57
C ILE A 565 -29.53 -2.88 -16.41
N TYR A 566 -29.94 -2.57 -15.18
CA TYR A 566 -31.29 -2.06 -14.91
C TYR A 566 -31.39 -0.56 -14.69
N GLY A 567 -30.30 0.08 -14.30
CA GLY A 567 -30.31 1.49 -13.95
C GLY A 567 -31.11 1.81 -12.67
N LYS A 568 -31.26 0.85 -11.76
CA LYS A 568 -31.85 1.06 -10.43
C LYS A 568 -30.80 1.60 -9.46
N ASN A 569 -31.26 2.16 -8.35
CA ASN A 569 -30.41 2.61 -7.24
C ASN A 569 -29.58 1.47 -6.62
N PHE A 570 -28.55 1.83 -5.85
CA PHE A 570 -27.56 0.88 -5.36
C PHE A 570 -28.18 -0.21 -4.48
N CYS A 571 -29.00 0.14 -3.49
CA CYS A 571 -29.57 -0.84 -2.55
C CYS A 571 -30.49 -1.84 -3.25
N THR A 572 -31.32 -1.40 -4.20
CA THR A 572 -32.20 -2.31 -4.95
C THR A 572 -31.38 -3.24 -5.82
N SER A 573 -30.37 -2.70 -6.51
CA SER A 573 -29.45 -3.50 -7.33
C SER A 573 -28.63 -4.50 -6.52
N ALA A 574 -28.17 -4.12 -5.32
CA ALA A 574 -27.45 -4.99 -4.40
C ALA A 574 -28.34 -6.14 -3.90
N LYS A 575 -29.58 -5.84 -3.54
CA LYS A 575 -30.59 -6.85 -3.16
C LYS A 575 -30.89 -7.81 -4.31
N ASP A 576 -31.15 -7.28 -5.51
CA ASP A 576 -31.44 -8.09 -6.70
C ASP A 576 -30.24 -9.00 -7.05
N ALA A 577 -29.02 -8.48 -6.98
CA ALA A 577 -27.79 -9.23 -7.23
C ALA A 577 -27.58 -10.33 -6.19
N PHE A 578 -27.71 -10.00 -4.90
CA PHE A 578 -27.51 -10.92 -3.81
C PHE A 578 -28.47 -12.13 -3.88
N PHE A 579 -29.75 -11.87 -4.14
CA PHE A 579 -30.76 -12.91 -4.29
C PHE A 579 -30.52 -13.81 -5.50
N LEU A 580 -30.18 -13.23 -6.65
CA LEU A 580 -29.84 -14.01 -7.86
C LEU A 580 -28.66 -14.97 -7.62
N LEU A 581 -27.64 -14.50 -6.90
CA LEU A 581 -26.46 -15.30 -6.56
C LEU A 581 -26.76 -16.35 -5.48
N MET A 582 -27.55 -16.02 -4.46
CA MET A 582 -27.92 -16.97 -3.41
C MET A 582 -28.70 -18.17 -3.94
N ARG A 583 -29.56 -17.97 -4.95
CA ARG A 583 -30.26 -19.08 -5.63
C ARG A 583 -29.33 -20.02 -6.40
N ASN A 584 -28.16 -19.53 -6.79
CA ASN A 584 -27.18 -20.27 -7.59
C ASN A 584 -25.85 -20.46 -6.83
N ILE A 585 -25.86 -20.40 -5.49
CA ILE A 585 -24.66 -20.16 -4.66
C ILE A 585 -23.52 -21.15 -4.88
N ILE A 586 -23.81 -22.45 -5.04
CA ILE A 586 -22.77 -23.49 -5.20
C ILE A 586 -22.02 -23.29 -6.51
N ARG A 587 -22.78 -23.12 -7.59
CA ARG A 587 -22.27 -22.81 -8.92
C ARG A 587 -21.47 -21.50 -8.93
N VAL A 588 -22.02 -20.44 -8.33
CA VAL A 588 -21.35 -19.13 -8.22
C VAL A 588 -20.03 -19.27 -7.49
N ALA A 589 -20.06 -19.81 -6.26
CA ALA A 589 -18.91 -19.81 -5.36
C ALA A 589 -17.75 -20.65 -5.91
N VAL A 590 -18.04 -21.77 -6.57
CA VAL A 590 -16.96 -22.63 -7.09
C VAL A 590 -16.41 -22.10 -8.41
N LEU A 591 -17.25 -21.62 -9.33
CA LEU A 591 -16.79 -21.10 -10.63
C LEU A 591 -16.04 -19.77 -10.51
N ASP A 592 -16.49 -18.88 -9.62
CA ASP A 592 -15.81 -17.61 -9.32
C ASP A 592 -14.39 -17.87 -8.82
N LYS A 593 -14.23 -18.78 -7.85
CA LYS A 593 -12.92 -19.11 -7.27
C LYS A 593 -11.96 -19.78 -8.26
N VAL A 594 -12.46 -20.67 -9.11
CA VAL A 594 -11.62 -21.32 -10.14
C VAL A 594 -11.17 -20.30 -11.18
N THR A 595 -12.07 -19.43 -11.63
CA THR A 595 -11.72 -18.37 -12.60
C THR A 595 -10.70 -17.41 -12.00
N ASP A 596 -10.92 -16.93 -10.78
CA ASP A 596 -9.99 -16.06 -10.07
C ASP A 596 -8.61 -16.70 -9.91
N PHE A 597 -8.56 -18.01 -9.60
CA PHE A 597 -7.32 -18.76 -9.51
C PHE A 597 -6.57 -18.83 -10.85
N LEU A 598 -7.27 -19.10 -11.96
CA LEU A 598 -6.65 -19.13 -13.29
C LEU A 598 -6.12 -17.75 -13.72
N LEU A 599 -6.91 -16.70 -13.49
CA LEU A 599 -6.50 -15.33 -13.77
C LEU A 599 -5.34 -14.90 -12.86
N PHE A 600 -5.28 -15.40 -11.62
CA PHE A 600 -4.15 -15.20 -10.71
C PHE A 600 -2.88 -15.88 -11.23
N LEU A 601 -2.99 -17.11 -11.74
CA LEU A 601 -1.88 -17.85 -12.33
C LEU A 601 -1.26 -17.08 -13.52
N GLY A 602 -2.10 -16.51 -14.37
CA GLY A 602 -1.65 -15.67 -15.49
C GLY A 602 -0.90 -14.41 -15.04
N LYS A 603 -1.38 -13.74 -13.98
CA LYS A 603 -0.67 -12.60 -13.38
C LYS A 603 0.71 -13.01 -12.86
N LEU A 604 0.81 -14.13 -12.16
CA LEU A 604 2.09 -14.63 -11.64
C LEU A 604 3.09 -14.95 -12.77
N LEU A 605 2.62 -15.53 -13.88
CA LEU A 605 3.49 -15.80 -15.04
C LEU A 605 4.07 -14.50 -15.63
N ILE A 606 3.23 -13.48 -15.85
CA ILE A 606 3.70 -12.19 -16.39
C ILE A 606 4.71 -11.54 -15.44
N VAL A 607 4.39 -11.50 -14.15
CA VAL A 607 5.28 -10.92 -13.13
C VAL A 607 6.57 -11.71 -13.02
N GLY A 608 6.52 -13.04 -13.10
CA GLY A 608 7.68 -13.92 -13.08
C GLY A 608 8.59 -13.68 -14.28
N ILE A 609 8.05 -13.62 -15.50
CA ILE A 609 8.81 -13.34 -16.73
C ILE A 609 9.49 -11.97 -16.63
N VAL A 610 8.73 -10.92 -16.31
CA VAL A 610 9.28 -9.56 -16.20
C VAL A 610 10.30 -9.45 -15.06
N GLY A 611 10.04 -10.10 -13.93
CA GLY A 611 10.95 -10.14 -12.78
C GLY A 611 12.27 -10.84 -13.07
N ILE A 612 12.25 -11.98 -13.76
CA ILE A 612 13.45 -12.70 -14.21
C ILE A 612 14.24 -11.83 -15.19
N CYS A 613 13.58 -11.24 -16.20
CA CYS A 613 14.23 -10.32 -17.14
C CYS A 613 14.88 -9.12 -16.41
N SER A 614 14.16 -8.53 -15.44
CA SER A 614 14.66 -7.40 -14.64
C SER A 614 15.87 -7.82 -13.80
N PHE A 615 15.84 -9.01 -13.18
CA PHE A 615 16.96 -9.53 -12.41
C PHE A 615 18.21 -9.69 -13.26
N PHE A 616 18.11 -10.32 -14.44
CA PHE A 616 19.26 -10.48 -15.34
C PHE A 616 19.82 -9.14 -15.83
N PHE A 617 18.95 -8.15 -16.04
CA PHE A 617 19.34 -6.80 -16.45
C PHE A 617 20.09 -6.05 -15.34
N PHE A 618 19.50 -5.91 -14.15
CA PHE A 618 20.09 -5.14 -13.04
C PHE A 618 21.30 -5.83 -12.37
N THR A 619 21.50 -7.13 -12.60
CA THR A 619 22.70 -7.85 -12.13
C THR A 619 23.86 -7.86 -13.13
N GLY A 620 23.70 -7.23 -14.31
CA GLY A 620 24.76 -7.14 -15.31
C GLY A 620 25.13 -8.47 -15.98
N LYS A 621 24.34 -9.54 -15.76
CA LYS A 621 24.63 -10.89 -16.31
C LYS A 621 24.38 -11.01 -17.82
N ILE A 622 23.77 -10.00 -18.45
CA ILE A 622 23.51 -9.95 -19.89
C ILE A 622 24.68 -9.22 -20.56
N LYS A 623 25.57 -9.99 -21.22
CA LYS A 623 26.76 -9.48 -21.93
C LYS A 623 26.48 -8.39 -22.98
N MET A 624 25.26 -8.32 -23.52
CA MET A 624 24.85 -7.31 -24.50
C MET A 624 24.58 -5.92 -23.91
N VAL A 625 24.43 -5.79 -22.58
CA VAL A 625 23.94 -4.54 -21.95
C VAL A 625 24.77 -4.15 -20.71
N GLU A 626 25.93 -4.78 -20.52
CA GLU A 626 26.81 -4.59 -19.35
C GLU A 626 27.26 -3.13 -19.18
N VAL A 627 27.40 -2.38 -20.27
CA VAL A 627 27.79 -0.95 -20.27
C VAL A 627 26.63 -0.01 -19.87
N ALA A 628 25.37 -0.44 -20.00
CA ALA A 628 24.20 0.40 -19.72
C ALA A 628 23.59 0.15 -18.33
N ALA A 629 24.04 -0.87 -17.60
CA ALA A 629 23.55 -1.19 -16.27
C ALA A 629 24.08 -0.18 -15.23
N PRO A 630 23.21 0.51 -14.46
CA PRO A 630 23.64 1.47 -13.45
C PRO A 630 24.31 0.76 -12.26
N SER A 631 25.33 1.39 -11.68
CA SER A 631 25.96 0.95 -10.43
C SER A 631 25.06 1.32 -9.25
N LEU A 632 24.28 0.36 -8.74
CA LEU A 632 23.31 0.59 -7.67
C LEU A 632 23.84 0.13 -6.31
N ASN A 633 23.44 0.82 -5.24
CA ASN A 633 23.71 0.35 -3.87
C ASN A 633 22.91 -0.92 -3.58
N TYR A 634 21.63 -0.94 -4.00
CA TYR A 634 20.71 -2.05 -3.81
C TYR A 634 20.01 -2.42 -5.12
N TYR A 635 20.62 -3.32 -5.90
CA TYR A 635 20.05 -3.81 -7.17
C TYR A 635 18.64 -4.43 -7.04
N TRP A 636 18.29 -4.94 -5.85
CA TRP A 636 16.98 -5.55 -5.59
C TRP A 636 15.84 -4.53 -5.52
N VAL A 637 16.13 -3.26 -5.24
CA VAL A 637 15.12 -2.20 -5.07
C VAL A 637 14.41 -1.91 -6.39
N PRO A 638 15.10 -1.56 -7.50
CA PRO A 638 14.45 -1.41 -8.80
C PRO A 638 13.74 -2.67 -9.29
N ILE A 639 14.32 -3.86 -9.04
CA ILE A 639 13.68 -5.13 -9.40
C ILE A 639 12.33 -5.28 -8.67
N LEU A 640 12.30 -5.03 -7.37
CA LEU A 640 11.08 -5.11 -6.56
C LEU A 640 10.03 -4.12 -7.09
N THR A 641 10.44 -2.90 -7.45
CA THR A 641 9.53 -1.90 -8.00
C THR A 641 8.96 -2.32 -9.34
N VAL A 642 9.78 -2.87 -10.24
CA VAL A 642 9.31 -3.41 -11.53
C VAL A 642 8.38 -4.60 -11.32
N VAL A 643 8.69 -5.50 -10.39
CA VAL A 643 7.84 -6.67 -10.04
C VAL A 643 6.49 -6.23 -9.48
N ILE A 644 6.47 -5.30 -8.53
CA ILE A 644 5.22 -4.76 -7.95
C ILE A 644 4.44 -4.00 -9.02
N GLY A 645 5.08 -3.15 -9.80
CA GLY A 645 4.43 -2.41 -10.87
C GLY A 645 3.88 -3.32 -11.97
N ALA A 646 4.62 -4.35 -12.37
CA ALA A 646 4.16 -5.38 -13.31
C ALA A 646 2.93 -6.13 -12.75
N TYR A 647 2.91 -6.44 -11.45
CA TYR A 647 1.74 -7.06 -10.83
C TYR A 647 0.53 -6.14 -10.87
N LEU A 648 0.69 -4.85 -10.57
CA LEU A 648 -0.39 -3.87 -10.63
C LEU A 648 -0.93 -3.73 -12.06
N ILE A 649 -0.04 -3.64 -13.05
CA ILE A 649 -0.39 -3.55 -14.47
C ILE A 649 -1.16 -4.80 -14.91
N ALA A 650 -0.61 -6.00 -14.66
CA ALA A 650 -1.25 -7.26 -14.96
C ALA A 650 -2.62 -7.37 -14.25
N HIS A 651 -2.71 -6.95 -12.98
CA HIS A 651 -3.97 -6.90 -12.25
C HIS A 651 -5.02 -6.04 -12.97
N GLY A 652 -4.65 -4.86 -13.47
CA GLY A 652 -5.55 -4.00 -14.24
C GLY A 652 -6.09 -4.67 -15.50
N PHE A 653 -5.22 -5.26 -16.33
CA PHE A 653 -5.65 -5.94 -17.57
C PHE A 653 -6.54 -7.16 -17.28
N PHE A 654 -6.15 -8.00 -16.31
CA PHE A 654 -6.95 -9.17 -15.94
C PHE A 654 -8.25 -8.80 -15.24
N SER A 655 -8.34 -7.62 -14.61
CA SER A 655 -9.60 -7.16 -14.01
C SER A 655 -10.70 -6.96 -15.06
N VAL A 656 -10.34 -6.63 -16.31
CA VAL A 656 -11.30 -6.55 -17.43
C VAL A 656 -11.89 -7.93 -17.73
N TYR A 657 -11.05 -8.96 -17.79
CA TYR A 657 -11.49 -10.35 -17.95
C TYR A 657 -12.37 -10.79 -16.79
N ALA A 658 -11.95 -10.51 -15.56
CA ALA A 658 -12.71 -10.88 -14.37
C ALA A 658 -14.10 -10.21 -14.37
N MET A 659 -14.18 -8.91 -14.69
CA MET A 659 -15.47 -8.22 -14.83
C MET A 659 -16.32 -8.76 -15.99
N CYS A 660 -15.70 -9.14 -17.11
CA CYS A 660 -16.41 -9.78 -18.21
C CYS A 660 -17.02 -11.11 -17.77
N VAL A 661 -16.24 -11.99 -17.14
CA VAL A 661 -16.72 -13.30 -16.69
C VAL A 661 -17.88 -13.14 -15.71
N ASP A 662 -17.77 -12.28 -14.70
CA ASP A 662 -18.87 -12.06 -13.75
C ASP A 662 -20.13 -11.53 -14.42
N THR A 663 -19.96 -10.58 -15.35
CA THR A 663 -21.11 -9.97 -16.02
C THR A 663 -21.83 -11.00 -16.87
N LEU A 664 -21.10 -11.79 -17.65
CA LEU A 664 -21.68 -12.88 -18.45
C LEU A 664 -22.31 -13.94 -17.56
N PHE A 665 -21.67 -14.26 -16.43
CA PHE A 665 -22.18 -15.24 -15.48
C PHE A 665 -23.48 -14.76 -14.81
N LEU A 666 -23.56 -13.50 -14.39
CA LEU A 666 -24.77 -12.94 -13.79
C LEU A 666 -25.91 -12.85 -14.83
N CYS A 667 -25.59 -12.40 -16.06
CA CYS A 667 -26.56 -12.40 -17.15
C CYS A 667 -27.04 -13.82 -17.47
N PHE A 668 -26.16 -14.81 -17.40
CA PHE A 668 -26.48 -16.23 -17.56
C PHE A 668 -27.42 -16.75 -16.48
N CYS A 669 -27.15 -16.49 -15.20
CA CYS A 669 -28.05 -16.88 -14.12
C CYS A 669 -29.44 -16.28 -14.32
N GLU A 670 -29.51 -15.06 -14.85
CA GLU A 670 -30.77 -14.41 -15.15
C GLU A 670 -31.46 -14.97 -16.41
N ASP A 671 -30.70 -15.29 -17.46
CA ASP A 671 -31.20 -15.91 -18.69
C ASP A 671 -31.87 -17.25 -18.39
N LEU A 672 -31.30 -18.05 -17.47
CA LEU A 672 -31.90 -19.30 -16.99
C LEU A 672 -33.21 -19.12 -16.22
N GLU A 673 -33.45 -17.97 -15.59
CA GLU A 673 -34.71 -17.71 -14.89
C GLU A 673 -35.81 -17.23 -15.84
N ARG A 674 -35.41 -16.46 -16.86
CA ARG A 674 -36.35 -15.83 -17.80
C ARG A 674 -36.75 -16.73 -18.95
N ASN A 675 -35.79 -17.49 -19.47
CA ASN A 675 -35.94 -18.24 -20.72
C ASN A 675 -35.95 -19.74 -20.46
N ASP A 676 -36.75 -20.46 -21.23
CA ASP A 676 -36.93 -21.91 -21.13
C ASP A 676 -36.35 -22.66 -22.35
N GLY A 677 -35.83 -21.94 -23.35
CA GLY A 677 -35.24 -22.50 -24.56
C GLY A 677 -36.27 -22.84 -25.64
N SER A 678 -37.55 -22.52 -25.44
CA SER A 678 -38.58 -22.62 -26.47
C SER A 678 -38.34 -21.62 -27.61
N SER A 679 -39.02 -21.81 -28.75
CA SER A 679 -38.97 -20.87 -29.88
C SER A 679 -39.38 -19.44 -29.48
N ASP A 680 -40.29 -19.32 -28.50
CA ASP A 680 -40.81 -18.04 -28.02
C ASP A 680 -39.92 -17.41 -26.94
N LYS A 681 -39.08 -18.22 -26.25
CA LYS A 681 -38.14 -17.78 -25.21
C LYS A 681 -36.76 -18.44 -25.39
N PRO A 682 -36.05 -18.15 -26.49
CA PRO A 682 -34.74 -18.75 -26.74
C PRO A 682 -33.70 -18.18 -25.76
N PHE A 683 -32.72 -19.00 -25.41
CA PHE A 683 -31.57 -18.55 -24.64
C PHE A 683 -30.68 -17.61 -25.48
N PHE A 684 -30.09 -16.60 -24.83
CA PHE A 684 -29.13 -15.68 -25.47
C PHE A 684 -27.70 -16.25 -25.49
N MET A 685 -27.43 -17.23 -24.64
CA MET A 685 -26.13 -17.90 -24.52
C MET A 685 -25.82 -18.85 -25.69
N SER A 686 -24.54 -19.19 -25.87
CA SER A 686 -24.13 -20.17 -26.88
C SER A 686 -24.59 -21.59 -26.52
N PRO A 687 -24.89 -22.46 -27.50
CA PRO A 687 -25.28 -23.85 -27.25
C PRO A 687 -24.23 -24.64 -26.46
N GLU A 688 -22.94 -24.40 -26.75
CA GLU A 688 -21.81 -24.99 -26.02
C GLU A 688 -21.89 -24.67 -24.51
N LEU A 689 -22.12 -23.38 -24.19
CA LEU A 689 -22.19 -22.92 -22.80
C LEU A 689 -23.46 -23.45 -22.11
N HIS A 690 -24.59 -23.43 -22.80
CA HIS A 690 -25.85 -23.97 -22.30
C HIS A 690 -25.71 -25.45 -21.94
N GLN A 691 -25.14 -26.27 -22.81
CA GLN A 691 -25.00 -27.71 -22.59
C GLN A 691 -24.11 -28.04 -21.38
N ILE A 692 -22.98 -27.33 -21.25
CA ILE A 692 -22.04 -27.53 -20.13
C ILE A 692 -22.71 -27.15 -18.80
N LEU A 693 -23.47 -26.05 -18.80
CA LEU A 693 -24.10 -25.53 -17.60
C LEU A 693 -25.45 -26.20 -17.28
N SER A 694 -26.18 -26.77 -18.24
CA SER A 694 -27.37 -27.57 -17.94
C SER A 694 -26.98 -28.90 -17.29
N THR A 695 -25.93 -29.55 -17.81
CA THR A 695 -25.40 -30.82 -17.29
C THR A 695 -24.92 -30.71 -15.84
N GLU A 696 -24.30 -29.59 -15.48
CA GLU A 696 -23.93 -29.37 -14.09
C GLU A 696 -25.13 -29.10 -13.17
N LYS A 697 -26.13 -28.35 -13.64
CA LYS A 697 -27.34 -28.11 -12.86
C LYS A 697 -28.04 -29.43 -12.52
N SER A 698 -28.16 -30.34 -13.48
CA SER A 698 -28.72 -31.68 -13.24
C SER A 698 -27.87 -32.52 -12.29
N THR A 699 -26.53 -32.40 -12.36
CA THR A 699 -25.63 -33.12 -11.43
C THR A 699 -25.78 -32.59 -10.00
N GLU A 700 -25.90 -31.28 -9.82
CA GLU A 700 -26.08 -30.65 -8.51
C GLU A 700 -27.48 -30.93 -7.90
N GLU A 701 -28.52 -30.96 -8.72
CA GLU A 701 -29.87 -31.35 -8.29
C GLU A 701 -29.93 -32.81 -7.84
N MET A 702 -29.18 -33.71 -8.50
CA MET A 702 -29.01 -35.10 -8.08
C MET A 702 -28.22 -35.22 -6.76
N ASP A 703 -27.08 -34.54 -6.64
CA ASP A 703 -26.27 -34.54 -5.41
C ASP A 703 -27.06 -33.98 -4.21
N HIS A 704 -27.96 -33.02 -4.43
CA HIS A 704 -28.86 -32.49 -3.40
C HIS A 704 -30.07 -33.39 -3.09
N ALA A 705 -30.54 -34.18 -4.04
CA ALA A 705 -31.62 -35.15 -3.83
C ALA A 705 -31.19 -36.29 -2.89
N ASP A 706 -29.91 -36.69 -2.94
CA ASP A 706 -29.33 -37.77 -2.13
C ASP A 706 -29.02 -37.38 -0.67
N VAL A 707 -29.21 -36.11 -0.29
CA VAL A 707 -29.02 -35.65 1.10
C VAL A 707 -30.30 -35.83 1.93
N PRO A 708 -30.27 -36.60 3.04
CA PRO A 708 -31.43 -36.79 3.93
C PRO A 708 -32.03 -35.46 4.41
N GLU A 709 -33.36 -35.38 4.41
CA GLU A 709 -34.15 -34.17 4.74
C GLU A 709 -33.74 -33.51 6.07
N GLU A 710 -33.26 -34.28 7.04
CA GLU A 710 -32.83 -33.83 8.36
C GLU A 710 -31.49 -33.05 8.34
N LYS A 711 -30.60 -33.34 7.38
CA LYS A 711 -29.37 -32.56 7.14
C LYS A 711 -29.63 -31.32 6.31
N ARG A 712 -30.68 -31.31 5.49
CA ARG A 712 -31.10 -30.18 4.64
C ARG A 712 -31.49 -28.94 5.47
N LYS A 713 -32.00 -29.14 6.70
CA LYS A 713 -32.33 -28.06 7.65
C LYS A 713 -31.11 -27.46 8.38
N LYS A 714 -29.93 -28.08 8.32
CA LYS A 714 -28.71 -27.63 9.02
C LYS A 714 -27.67 -26.98 8.12
N VAL A 715 -27.87 -26.96 6.80
CA VAL A 715 -27.01 -26.21 5.87
C VAL A 715 -27.56 -24.79 5.73
N THR A 716 -27.48 -24.02 6.81
CA THR A 716 -27.49 -22.57 6.72
C THR A 716 -26.10 -22.12 6.26
N PRO A 717 -25.97 -21.33 5.17
CA PRO A 717 -24.70 -20.66 4.93
C PRO A 717 -24.47 -19.70 6.11
N PHE A 718 -23.34 -19.88 6.78
CA PHE A 718 -22.86 -19.15 7.96
C PHE A 718 -22.61 -17.64 7.72
N CYS A 719 -23.24 -17.04 6.70
CA CYS A 719 -23.03 -15.65 6.25
C CYS A 719 -24.14 -14.67 6.65
N PHE A 720 -25.18 -15.09 7.41
CA PHE A 720 -26.24 -14.19 7.86
C PHE A 720 -26.31 -14.15 9.39
N GLY A 721 -25.41 -13.35 9.98
CA GLY A 721 -25.44 -12.97 11.39
C GLY A 721 -25.12 -11.50 11.64
N LEU A 722 -25.03 -10.68 10.58
CA LEU A 722 -24.75 -9.25 10.64
C LEU A 722 -25.60 -8.54 9.58
N LEU A 723 -26.89 -8.41 9.89
CA LEU A 723 -27.75 -7.37 9.35
C LEU A 723 -28.49 -6.74 10.53
#